data_AF-A0A6C1NYU4-F1
#
_entry.id   AF-A0A6C1NYU4-F1
#
_cell.length_a   1.000
_cell.length_b   1.000
_cell.length_c   1.000
_cell.angle_alpha   90.00
_cell.angle_beta   90.00
_cell.angle_gamma   90.00
#
_symmetry.space_group_name_H-M   'P 1'
#
loop_
_entity.id
_entity.type
_entity.pdbx_description
1 polymer ?
#
loop_
_entity_poly.entity_id
_entity_poly.type
_entity_poly.pdbx_seq_one_letter_code
_entity_poly.pdbx_strand_id
1 'polypeptide(L)'
;LISGNGLGGIQLAGESGGQNVITANLIGTDVTGNAALPNLTFGIRILNSGNIIGTPEPGHGNVISGNRVNGIEMFSSLVLFSSNNTIQNNNIGVGLDPDIAIPNNAYGIRNVGGSGNTIGGGPADASNIIAWNNLSGIVLLSRTVPDTLEPATGNNMRNNRIFGNNGLGIDIDIDGPTENDTDGSTNGTNRRQNYPEIQSFNAAGHTITLTYRIPTDPDFAGYPIDVDFYIPDDFGQGKFPVHTDTWTEADFPDAKQITFTLSTADHPDYEGRPLTATATDQGGNTSEFAPVENLISASERLTLIHEFPDQFNALGVYGERDIWLVAGNKVAISADAGETWNEVSTPTLDMNYTLSGIHLLDAETAWVYGSGGAVFKTSDGGDNWSLQSTGNISFIRHIYFADDQSGWLVHNNGLVFRSANGGETWDEQTITNGVFYTSVHFLNLDTAWLLGLNNSIGRYLVRRTTDGGETWSDYVFGENVVLTSIHFMDAERGWAAGQAGRLFSTTDGGNSWHQSEPFTTSNLNAVYFGDENSGWLGGRSQELLGTSDGGNSWTTEPTGVLPGGQVLGIQPTGTGFAFALVRVFGQSYLFRFEAGTEVSVPGHTELPAAHRLDQNYPNPFNPTTNIVFELPEASDVRLEVFSIDGRRVTTLLDNRLDAGRHVVPYDASALASGVYLYRITSGTFIQTRKMILIK
;
A
#
# COMPACT_ATOMS: atom_id res chain seq x y z
N LEU A 1 -34.05 1.09 -26.25
CA LEU A 1 -33.26 2.29 -25.90
C LEU A 1 -34.09 3.19 -25.00
N ILE A 2 -33.64 3.42 -23.77
CA ILE A 2 -34.32 4.22 -22.74
C ILE A 2 -33.27 5.13 -22.09
N SER A 3 -33.00 6.25 -22.75
CA SER A 3 -31.81 7.07 -22.51
C SER A 3 -32.12 8.55 -22.77
N GLY A 4 -31.33 9.45 -22.18
CA GLY A 4 -31.52 10.90 -22.34
C GLY A 4 -32.80 11.45 -21.69
N ASN A 5 -33.41 10.70 -20.77
CA ASN A 5 -34.64 11.14 -20.09
C ASN A 5 -34.36 12.27 -19.10
N GLY A 6 -35.31 13.20 -18.98
CA GLY A 6 -35.25 14.31 -18.01
C GLY A 6 -35.45 13.89 -16.53
N LEU A 7 -35.61 12.61 -16.25
CA LEU A 7 -35.64 11.99 -14.92
C LEU A 7 -34.92 10.63 -14.98
N GLY A 8 -35.50 9.55 -14.47
CA GLY A 8 -34.97 8.20 -14.61
C GLY A 8 -35.46 7.50 -15.88
N GLY A 9 -34.89 6.32 -16.16
CA GLY A 9 -35.26 5.49 -17.30
C GLY A 9 -36.60 4.76 -17.10
N ILE A 10 -36.61 3.70 -16.30
CA ILE A 10 -37.80 2.88 -16.00
C ILE A 10 -38.15 3.01 -14.52
N GLN A 11 -39.43 3.13 -14.19
CA GLN A 11 -39.91 3.04 -12.81
C GLN A 11 -41.04 2.00 -12.69
N LEU A 12 -40.86 1.03 -11.80
CA LEU A 12 -41.85 0.00 -11.45
C LEU A 12 -42.48 0.36 -10.10
N ALA A 13 -43.79 0.56 -10.06
CA ALA A 13 -44.52 0.96 -8.85
C ALA A 13 -45.93 0.36 -8.81
N GLY A 14 -46.45 0.10 -7.61
CA GLY A 14 -47.80 -0.41 -7.37
C GLY A 14 -47.91 -1.25 -6.09
N GLU A 15 -49.10 -1.31 -5.50
CA GLU A 15 -49.36 -1.99 -4.21
C GLU A 15 -49.48 -3.52 -4.33
N SER A 16 -49.74 -4.05 -5.54
CA SER A 16 -49.82 -5.49 -5.82
C SER A 16 -48.62 -5.94 -6.66
N GLY A 17 -48.02 -7.08 -6.29
CA GLY A 17 -46.76 -7.61 -6.82
C GLY A 17 -46.55 -7.42 -8.33
N GLY A 18 -45.36 -6.94 -8.68
CA GLY A 18 -44.92 -6.69 -10.05
C GLY A 18 -44.31 -7.93 -10.65
N GLN A 19 -45.04 -8.63 -11.52
CA GLN A 19 -44.48 -9.69 -12.38
C GLN A 19 -43.90 -9.09 -13.67
N ASN A 20 -43.26 -7.93 -13.57
CA ASN A 20 -42.69 -7.27 -14.74
C ASN A 20 -41.37 -7.93 -15.12
N VAL A 21 -41.12 -8.06 -16.42
CA VAL A 21 -39.88 -8.61 -16.96
C VAL A 21 -39.26 -7.56 -17.87
N ILE A 22 -38.02 -7.15 -17.57
CA ILE A 22 -37.26 -6.16 -18.34
C ILE A 22 -36.02 -6.86 -18.88
N THR A 23 -35.94 -7.10 -20.19
CA THR A 23 -34.82 -7.80 -20.84
C THR A 23 -34.38 -7.09 -22.12
N ALA A 24 -33.10 -7.25 -22.48
CA ALA A 24 -32.53 -6.79 -23.76
C ALA A 24 -32.64 -5.27 -24.02
N ASN A 25 -32.56 -4.43 -22.99
CA ASN A 25 -32.63 -2.97 -23.12
C ASN A 25 -31.26 -2.30 -22.99
N LEU A 26 -31.08 -1.20 -23.74
CA LEU A 26 -30.04 -0.20 -23.53
C LEU A 26 -30.62 0.98 -22.74
N ILE A 27 -30.12 1.22 -21.52
CA ILE A 27 -30.67 2.19 -20.56
C ILE A 27 -29.56 3.11 -20.06
N GLY A 28 -29.63 4.39 -20.42
CA GLY A 28 -28.61 5.39 -20.09
C GLY A 28 -27.40 5.41 -21.05
N THR A 29 -27.40 4.55 -22.06
CA THR A 29 -26.42 4.51 -23.15
C THR A 29 -27.01 4.93 -24.49
N ASP A 30 -26.20 5.18 -25.51
CA ASP A 30 -26.65 5.48 -26.85
C ASP A 30 -27.17 4.22 -27.60
N VAL A 31 -27.48 4.35 -28.89
CA VAL A 31 -27.96 3.22 -29.72
C VAL A 31 -26.95 2.10 -29.90
N THR A 32 -25.65 2.35 -29.68
CA THR A 32 -24.60 1.33 -29.77
C THR A 32 -24.47 0.55 -28.47
N GLY A 33 -24.95 1.11 -27.36
CA GLY A 33 -24.76 0.58 -26.03
C GLY A 33 -23.37 0.88 -25.44
N ASN A 34 -22.50 1.54 -26.20
CA ASN A 34 -21.07 1.71 -25.88
C ASN A 34 -20.66 3.17 -25.62
N ALA A 35 -21.63 4.11 -25.59
CA ALA A 35 -21.40 5.48 -25.14
C ALA A 35 -22.52 5.96 -24.22
N ALA A 36 -22.22 6.87 -23.29
CA ALA A 36 -23.21 7.41 -22.36
C ALA A 36 -24.24 8.32 -23.07
N LEU A 37 -25.51 8.09 -22.79
CA LEU A 37 -26.63 8.99 -23.08
C LEU A 37 -27.51 9.08 -21.81
N PRO A 38 -27.04 9.81 -20.79
CA PRO A 38 -27.50 9.68 -19.41
C PRO A 38 -28.99 9.93 -19.24
N ASN A 39 -29.64 9.12 -18.41
CA ASN A 39 -30.84 9.56 -17.70
C ASN A 39 -30.42 10.48 -16.54
N LEU A 40 -31.22 11.51 -16.23
CA LEU A 40 -30.88 12.50 -15.20
C LEU A 40 -30.83 11.94 -13.77
N THR A 41 -31.45 10.79 -13.51
CA THR A 41 -31.35 10.11 -12.21
C THR A 41 -30.89 8.66 -12.35
N PHE A 42 -31.80 7.70 -12.26
CA PHE A 42 -31.53 6.26 -12.24
C PHE A 42 -31.81 5.60 -13.59
N GLY A 43 -31.17 4.46 -13.86
CA GLY A 43 -31.53 3.62 -15.00
C GLY A 43 -32.89 2.96 -14.77
N ILE A 44 -33.02 2.16 -13.70
CA ILE A 44 -34.26 1.49 -13.30
C ILE A 44 -34.53 1.77 -11.81
N ARG A 45 -35.77 2.12 -11.46
CA ARG A 45 -36.24 2.21 -10.07
C ARG A 45 -37.35 1.18 -9.82
N ILE A 46 -37.21 0.42 -8.74
CA ILE A 46 -38.13 -0.65 -8.33
C ILE A 46 -38.73 -0.29 -6.97
N LEU A 47 -40.04 -0.09 -6.94
CA LEU A 47 -40.82 0.25 -5.75
C LEU A 47 -41.88 -0.82 -5.43
N ASN A 48 -41.89 -1.95 -6.15
CA ASN A 48 -42.78 -3.08 -5.90
C ASN A 48 -42.02 -4.41 -5.95
N SER A 49 -42.64 -5.48 -5.47
CA SER A 49 -42.00 -6.79 -5.29
C SER A 49 -42.22 -7.73 -6.47
N GLY A 50 -41.30 -8.69 -6.69
CA GLY A 50 -41.52 -9.82 -7.60
C GLY A 50 -41.08 -9.62 -9.06
N ASN A 51 -40.35 -8.56 -9.38
CA ASN A 51 -39.97 -8.22 -10.75
C ASN A 51 -38.69 -8.95 -11.19
N ILE A 52 -38.49 -9.06 -12.51
CA ILE A 52 -37.34 -9.69 -13.13
C ILE A 52 -36.63 -8.67 -14.04
N ILE A 53 -35.35 -8.39 -13.75
CA ILE A 53 -34.47 -7.53 -14.54
C ILE A 53 -33.37 -8.38 -15.14
N GLY A 54 -33.49 -8.67 -16.43
CA GLY A 54 -32.66 -9.63 -17.12
C GLY A 54 -33.00 -11.08 -16.75
N THR A 55 -32.51 -12.02 -17.55
CA THR A 55 -32.65 -13.47 -17.30
C THR A 55 -31.39 -14.19 -17.77
N PRO A 56 -31.11 -15.42 -17.30
CA PRO A 56 -29.93 -16.18 -17.73
C PRO A 56 -29.89 -16.52 -19.23
N GLU A 57 -31.05 -16.47 -19.91
CA GLU A 57 -31.13 -16.71 -21.37
C GLU A 57 -30.22 -15.75 -22.16
N PRO A 58 -29.43 -16.26 -23.14
CA PRO A 58 -28.54 -15.45 -23.95
C PRO A 58 -29.24 -14.27 -24.64
N GLY A 59 -28.66 -13.07 -24.52
CA GLY A 59 -29.19 -11.85 -25.12
C GLY A 59 -30.36 -11.20 -24.38
N HIS A 60 -30.80 -11.75 -23.24
CA HIS A 60 -31.81 -11.11 -22.39
C HIS A 60 -31.25 -10.09 -21.39
N GLY A 61 -29.93 -9.95 -21.33
CA GLY A 61 -29.27 -8.96 -20.49
C GLY A 61 -29.55 -7.51 -20.88
N ASN A 62 -29.70 -6.64 -19.89
CA ASN A 62 -29.80 -5.20 -20.12
C ASN A 62 -28.43 -4.53 -19.93
N VAL A 63 -28.19 -3.44 -20.66
CA VAL A 63 -27.11 -2.49 -20.37
C VAL A 63 -27.72 -1.31 -19.61
N ILE A 64 -27.29 -1.11 -18.36
CA ILE A 64 -27.85 -0.13 -17.41
C ILE A 64 -26.70 0.73 -16.88
N SER A 65 -26.30 1.70 -17.69
CA SER A 65 -25.00 2.36 -17.56
C SER A 65 -25.09 3.83 -17.93
N GLY A 66 -24.11 4.65 -17.52
CA GLY A 66 -24.06 6.07 -17.85
C GLY A 66 -25.14 6.93 -17.18
N ASN A 67 -25.85 6.44 -16.16
CA ASN A 67 -26.87 7.23 -15.48
C ASN A 67 -26.25 8.22 -14.47
N ARG A 68 -26.90 9.37 -14.23
CA ARG A 68 -26.37 10.42 -13.34
C ARG A 68 -26.41 10.08 -11.84
N VAL A 69 -27.12 9.03 -11.46
CA VAL A 69 -27.18 8.50 -10.09
C VAL A 69 -26.92 6.99 -10.16
N ASN A 70 -27.90 6.14 -9.85
CA ASN A 70 -27.70 4.69 -9.75
C ASN A 70 -28.01 3.99 -11.08
N GLY A 71 -27.40 2.84 -11.33
CA GLY A 71 -27.87 1.93 -12.38
C GLY A 71 -29.27 1.42 -12.05
N ILE A 72 -29.40 0.66 -10.96
CA ILE A 72 -30.67 0.16 -10.44
C ILE A 72 -30.88 0.67 -9.00
N GLU A 73 -32.09 1.15 -8.71
CA GLU A 73 -32.49 1.56 -7.36
C GLU A 73 -33.73 0.78 -6.89
N MET A 74 -33.58 0.00 -5.82
CA MET A 74 -34.66 -0.64 -5.09
C MET A 74 -34.95 0.16 -3.82
N PHE A 75 -36.21 0.53 -3.61
CA PHE A 75 -36.59 1.33 -2.45
C PHE A 75 -37.93 0.89 -1.86
N SER A 76 -37.88 0.41 -0.62
CA SER A 76 -39.05 0.12 0.20
C SER A 76 -39.45 1.33 1.05
N SER A 77 -40.71 1.75 0.96
CA SER A 77 -41.37 2.74 1.83
C SER A 77 -42.42 2.08 2.73
N LEU A 78 -43.14 2.85 3.55
CA LEU A 78 -44.20 2.32 4.42
C LEU A 78 -45.33 1.58 3.68
N VAL A 79 -45.55 1.89 2.40
CA VAL A 79 -46.67 1.35 1.60
C VAL A 79 -46.24 0.66 0.31
N LEU A 80 -44.94 0.68 0.00
CA LEU A 80 -44.36 0.13 -1.22
C LEU A 80 -43.15 -0.71 -0.83
N PHE A 81 -43.05 -1.94 -1.32
CA PHE A 81 -42.00 -2.88 -0.93
C PHE A 81 -41.25 -3.35 -2.16
N SER A 82 -39.92 -3.28 -2.17
CA SER A 82 -39.07 -3.76 -3.27
C SER A 82 -38.42 -5.10 -2.90
N SER A 83 -39.24 -6.09 -2.56
CA SER A 83 -38.79 -7.41 -2.11
C SER A 83 -38.93 -8.49 -3.19
N ASN A 84 -38.19 -9.59 -3.07
CA ASN A 84 -38.31 -10.76 -3.97
C ASN A 84 -38.15 -10.41 -5.46
N ASN A 85 -37.33 -9.42 -5.81
CA ASN A 85 -36.97 -9.12 -7.19
C ASN A 85 -35.74 -9.93 -7.60
N THR A 86 -35.64 -10.24 -8.89
CA THR A 86 -34.51 -10.94 -9.49
C THR A 86 -33.79 -10.03 -10.48
N ILE A 87 -32.47 -9.88 -10.35
CA ILE A 87 -31.62 -9.08 -11.22
C ILE A 87 -30.48 -9.99 -11.71
N GLN A 88 -30.51 -10.40 -12.97
CA GLN A 88 -29.59 -11.39 -13.54
C GLN A 88 -29.11 -11.02 -14.94
N ASN A 89 -27.90 -11.42 -15.29
CA ASN A 89 -27.32 -11.27 -16.63
C ASN A 89 -27.32 -9.82 -17.15
N ASN A 90 -27.15 -8.80 -16.29
CA ASN A 90 -27.10 -7.40 -16.70
C ASN A 90 -25.67 -6.85 -16.73
N ASN A 91 -25.43 -5.91 -17.64
CA ASN A 91 -24.24 -5.08 -17.71
C ASN A 91 -24.55 -3.73 -17.04
N ILE A 92 -23.91 -3.44 -15.90
CA ILE A 92 -24.20 -2.27 -15.06
C ILE A 92 -22.91 -1.48 -14.85
N GLY A 93 -22.85 -0.28 -15.43
CA GLY A 93 -21.65 0.57 -15.43
C GLY A 93 -20.63 0.20 -16.53
N VAL A 94 -20.92 -0.82 -17.35
CA VAL A 94 -20.20 -1.16 -18.58
C VAL A 94 -21.11 -1.09 -19.80
N GLY A 95 -20.53 -1.05 -21.00
CA GLY A 95 -21.25 -1.05 -22.26
C GLY A 95 -21.88 -2.39 -22.63
N LEU A 96 -22.40 -2.47 -23.87
CA LEU A 96 -22.76 -3.75 -24.47
C LEU A 96 -21.50 -4.61 -24.70
N ASP A 97 -20.40 -3.95 -25.06
CA ASP A 97 -19.05 -4.48 -24.89
C ASP A 97 -18.62 -4.30 -23.41
N PRO A 98 -18.42 -5.39 -22.64
CA PRO A 98 -18.12 -5.30 -21.22
C PRO A 98 -16.74 -4.69 -20.92
N ASP A 99 -15.86 -4.54 -21.91
CA ASP A 99 -14.55 -3.89 -21.74
C ASP A 99 -14.66 -2.35 -21.81
N ILE A 100 -15.81 -1.81 -22.21
CA ILE A 100 -16.05 -0.37 -22.28
C ILE A 100 -16.69 0.10 -20.98
N ALA A 101 -15.95 0.85 -20.18
CA ALA A 101 -16.45 1.49 -18.97
C ALA A 101 -17.43 2.64 -19.30
N ILE A 102 -18.64 2.57 -18.74
CA ILE A 102 -19.67 3.63 -18.83
C ILE A 102 -20.29 3.83 -17.44
N PRO A 103 -19.56 4.50 -16.52
CA PRO A 103 -19.94 4.60 -15.12
C PRO A 103 -21.38 5.07 -14.90
N ASN A 104 -22.07 4.47 -13.93
CA ASN A 104 -23.12 5.22 -13.24
C ASN A 104 -22.46 6.13 -12.20
N ASN A 105 -22.97 7.36 -12.06
CA ASN A 105 -22.32 8.40 -11.25
C ASN A 105 -22.55 8.24 -9.73
N ALA A 106 -23.24 7.19 -9.30
CA ALA A 106 -23.33 6.74 -7.91
C ALA A 106 -23.12 5.21 -7.85
N TYR A 107 -24.08 4.44 -7.32
CA TYR A 107 -23.95 2.98 -7.15
C TYR A 107 -24.38 2.22 -8.42
N GLY A 108 -23.82 1.03 -8.62
CA GLY A 108 -24.34 0.11 -9.65
C GLY A 108 -25.78 -0.31 -9.30
N ILE A 109 -25.95 -0.87 -8.10
CA ILE A 109 -27.24 -1.25 -7.54
C ILE A 109 -27.35 -0.71 -6.12
N ARG A 110 -28.44 0.02 -5.82
CA ARG A 110 -28.76 0.51 -4.48
C ARG A 110 -30.05 -0.11 -3.99
N ASN A 111 -30.01 -0.83 -2.86
CA ASN A 111 -31.19 -1.39 -2.21
C ASN A 111 -31.41 -0.75 -0.84
N VAL A 112 -32.61 -0.21 -0.61
CA VAL A 112 -33.01 0.36 0.68
C VAL A 112 -34.26 -0.37 1.19
N GLY A 113 -34.07 -1.24 2.18
CA GLY A 113 -35.16 -1.97 2.84
C GLY A 113 -35.86 -3.03 1.99
N GLY A 114 -35.33 -3.40 0.82
CA GLY A 114 -35.84 -4.53 0.03
C GLY A 114 -35.26 -5.84 0.55
N SER A 115 -36.11 -6.81 0.87
CA SER A 115 -35.69 -8.12 1.40
C SER A 115 -35.96 -9.25 0.41
N GLY A 116 -35.23 -10.35 0.51
CA GLY A 116 -35.47 -11.53 -0.33
C GLY A 116 -35.10 -11.36 -1.80
N ASN A 117 -34.32 -10.33 -2.18
CA ASN A 117 -33.97 -10.10 -3.57
C ASN A 117 -32.80 -10.99 -4.00
N THR A 118 -32.79 -11.36 -5.27
CA THR A 118 -31.71 -12.11 -5.91
C THR A 118 -30.99 -11.21 -6.90
N ILE A 119 -29.72 -10.91 -6.65
CA ILE A 119 -28.83 -10.18 -7.55
C ILE A 119 -27.77 -11.18 -8.00
N GLY A 120 -27.87 -11.67 -9.23
CA GLY A 120 -27.08 -12.81 -9.72
C GLY A 120 -27.72 -14.13 -9.30
N GLY A 121 -26.93 -15.02 -8.69
CA GLY A 121 -27.34 -16.38 -8.29
C GLY A 121 -27.51 -17.35 -9.47
N GLY A 122 -27.52 -18.68 -9.22
CA GLY A 122 -27.67 -19.70 -10.27
C GLY A 122 -26.36 -20.08 -11.00
N PRO A 123 -26.42 -20.77 -12.17
CA PRO A 123 -25.25 -21.08 -12.99
C PRO A 123 -24.59 -19.81 -13.57
N ALA A 124 -23.37 -19.92 -14.12
CA ALA A 124 -22.53 -18.77 -14.54
C ALA A 124 -23.17 -17.82 -15.57
N ASP A 125 -24.20 -18.26 -16.29
CA ASP A 125 -24.99 -17.48 -17.26
C ASP A 125 -25.97 -16.50 -16.62
N ALA A 126 -26.19 -16.58 -15.31
CA ALA A 126 -27.02 -15.66 -14.55
C ALA A 126 -26.24 -14.46 -13.96
N SER A 127 -24.91 -14.44 -14.08
CA SER A 127 -24.04 -13.41 -13.51
C SER A 127 -24.28 -12.02 -14.08
N ASN A 128 -24.44 -11.02 -13.21
CA ASN A 128 -24.33 -9.62 -13.65
C ASN A 128 -22.86 -9.20 -13.73
N ILE A 129 -22.55 -8.25 -14.61
CA ILE A 129 -21.31 -7.48 -14.61
C ILE A 129 -21.62 -6.11 -14.02
N ILE A 130 -21.03 -5.79 -12.86
CA ILE A 130 -21.27 -4.56 -12.12
C ILE A 130 -19.93 -3.86 -11.89
N ALA A 131 -19.61 -2.90 -12.75
CA ALA A 131 -18.27 -2.34 -12.76
C ALA A 131 -18.22 -0.86 -13.06
N TRP A 132 -17.11 -0.22 -12.67
CA TRP A 132 -16.78 1.18 -12.98
C TRP A 132 -17.80 2.20 -12.45
N ASN A 133 -18.57 1.88 -11.42
CA ASN A 133 -19.47 2.85 -10.81
C ASN A 133 -18.68 3.80 -9.88
N ASN A 134 -19.14 5.04 -9.74
CA ASN A 134 -18.42 6.07 -8.98
C ASN A 134 -18.49 5.87 -7.45
N LEU A 135 -19.35 4.97 -6.97
CA LEU A 135 -19.43 4.49 -5.58
C LEU A 135 -19.40 2.94 -5.59
N SER A 136 -19.93 2.27 -4.56
CA SER A 136 -19.93 0.82 -4.45
C SER A 136 -20.73 0.14 -5.58
N GLY A 137 -20.32 -1.08 -5.94
CA GLY A 137 -21.00 -1.88 -6.98
C GLY A 137 -22.44 -2.19 -6.59
N ILE A 138 -22.62 -2.82 -5.43
CA ILE A 138 -23.91 -3.03 -4.76
C ILE A 138 -23.85 -2.40 -3.38
N VAL A 139 -24.88 -1.64 -3.01
CA VAL A 139 -25.08 -1.17 -1.63
C VAL A 139 -26.41 -1.66 -1.07
N LEU A 140 -26.38 -2.21 0.14
CA LEU A 140 -27.56 -2.63 0.90
C LEU A 140 -27.73 -1.74 2.14
N LEU A 141 -28.93 -1.21 2.32
CA LEU A 141 -29.28 -0.35 3.44
C LEU A 141 -30.56 -0.80 4.12
N SER A 142 -30.57 -0.71 5.44
CA SER A 142 -31.80 -0.75 6.22
C SER A 142 -32.75 0.40 5.85
N ARG A 143 -34.06 0.20 6.01
CA ARG A 143 -35.03 1.30 5.89
C ARG A 143 -35.37 1.88 7.25
N THR A 144 -35.52 3.20 7.30
CA THR A 144 -36.07 3.89 8.46
C THR A 144 -37.60 3.89 8.37
N VAL A 145 -38.24 3.30 9.38
CA VAL A 145 -39.67 3.47 9.65
C VAL A 145 -39.83 4.28 10.94
N PRO A 146 -41.01 4.88 11.24
CA PRO A 146 -41.19 5.58 12.51
C PRO A 146 -40.81 4.67 13.68
N ASP A 147 -39.90 5.17 14.52
CA ASP A 147 -39.43 4.56 15.77
C ASP A 147 -38.54 3.30 15.69
N THR A 148 -38.30 2.72 14.49
CA THR A 148 -37.38 1.55 14.34
C THR A 148 -36.60 1.56 13.02
N LEU A 149 -35.43 0.91 13.03
CA LEU A 149 -34.68 0.56 11.83
C LEU A 149 -35.07 -0.86 11.42
N GLU A 150 -35.55 -1.03 10.18
CA GLU A 150 -35.89 -2.35 9.64
C GLU A 150 -34.82 -2.81 8.63
N PRO A 151 -34.07 -3.89 8.96
CA PRO A 151 -33.00 -4.37 8.09
C PRO A 151 -33.51 -5.05 6.83
N ALA A 152 -32.80 -4.81 5.72
CA ALA A 152 -33.00 -5.52 4.47
C ALA A 152 -32.28 -6.89 4.54
N THR A 153 -33.03 -7.98 4.69
CA THR A 153 -32.47 -9.33 4.89
C THR A 153 -32.80 -10.29 3.76
N GLY A 154 -32.02 -11.36 3.62
CA GLY A 154 -32.21 -12.41 2.61
C GLY A 154 -31.93 -11.92 1.19
N ASN A 155 -31.03 -10.94 1.04
CA ASN A 155 -30.60 -10.48 -0.27
C ASN A 155 -29.40 -11.29 -0.74
N ASN A 156 -29.66 -12.20 -1.68
CA ASN A 156 -28.68 -13.11 -2.25
C ASN A 156 -27.94 -12.40 -3.38
N MET A 157 -26.62 -12.27 -3.26
CA MET A 157 -25.75 -11.51 -4.18
C MET A 157 -24.66 -12.38 -4.81
N ARG A 158 -24.90 -13.69 -4.91
CA ARG A 158 -23.94 -14.68 -5.39
C ARG A 158 -23.63 -14.54 -6.87
N ASN A 159 -22.48 -15.05 -7.30
CA ASN A 159 -22.10 -15.22 -8.70
C ASN A 159 -22.21 -13.93 -9.54
N ASN A 160 -21.83 -12.78 -9.00
CA ASN A 160 -21.68 -11.54 -9.78
C ASN A 160 -20.21 -11.29 -10.10
N ARG A 161 -19.95 -10.64 -11.24
CA ARG A 161 -18.63 -10.07 -11.54
C ARG A 161 -18.67 -8.61 -11.15
N ILE A 162 -18.02 -8.26 -10.04
CA ILE A 162 -18.03 -6.92 -9.47
C ILE A 162 -16.60 -6.41 -9.36
N PHE A 163 -16.27 -5.33 -10.07
CA PHE A 163 -14.89 -4.83 -10.16
C PHE A 163 -14.79 -3.37 -10.61
N GLY A 164 -13.67 -2.71 -10.34
CA GLY A 164 -13.34 -1.38 -10.83
C GLY A 164 -14.28 -0.28 -10.32
N ASN A 165 -15.11 -0.55 -9.32
CA ASN A 165 -15.94 0.46 -8.68
C ASN A 165 -15.08 1.29 -7.71
N ASN A 166 -15.36 2.58 -7.56
CA ASN A 166 -14.55 3.43 -6.66
C ASN A 166 -14.83 3.16 -5.17
N GLY A 167 -15.97 2.53 -4.85
CA GLY A 167 -16.28 2.01 -3.51
C GLY A 167 -16.07 0.50 -3.41
N LEU A 168 -16.66 -0.14 -2.39
CA LEU A 168 -16.61 -1.59 -2.25
C LEU A 168 -17.40 -2.31 -3.37
N GLY A 169 -17.07 -3.58 -3.62
CA GLY A 169 -17.85 -4.39 -4.55
C GLY A 169 -19.28 -4.59 -4.03
N ILE A 170 -19.40 -5.01 -2.77
CA ILE A 170 -20.64 -5.11 -2.00
C ILE A 170 -20.41 -4.32 -0.73
N ASP A 171 -21.34 -3.43 -0.40
CA ASP A 171 -21.28 -2.51 0.74
C ASP A 171 -22.55 -2.64 1.57
N ILE A 172 -22.44 -3.17 2.79
CA ILE A 172 -23.54 -3.33 3.73
C ILE A 172 -23.51 -2.15 4.70
N ASP A 173 -24.63 -1.42 4.84
CA ASP A 173 -24.80 -0.31 5.78
C ASP A 173 -23.91 0.96 5.55
N ILE A 174 -23.02 0.99 4.54
CA ILE A 174 -22.13 2.14 4.23
C ILE A 174 -21.25 2.50 5.43
N ASP A 175 -20.65 1.48 6.04
CA ASP A 175 -19.67 1.64 7.11
C ASP A 175 -18.26 1.14 6.72
N GLY A 176 -18.06 0.81 5.44
CA GLY A 176 -16.86 0.12 4.98
C GLY A 176 -17.02 -1.39 5.12
N PRO A 177 -15.92 -2.17 5.06
CA PRO A 177 -16.01 -3.60 5.32
C PRO A 177 -16.56 -3.84 6.74
N THR A 178 -17.74 -4.43 6.84
CA THR A 178 -18.37 -4.83 8.10
C THR A 178 -17.54 -5.97 8.71
N GLU A 179 -16.84 -5.69 9.81
CA GLU A 179 -16.04 -6.71 10.52
C GLU A 179 -16.87 -7.95 10.88
N ASN A 180 -16.25 -9.12 10.79
CA ASN A 180 -16.84 -10.36 11.27
C ASN A 180 -17.12 -10.29 12.78
N ASP A 181 -18.32 -10.68 13.21
CA ASP A 181 -18.67 -10.78 14.63
C ASP A 181 -18.77 -12.24 15.10
N THR A 182 -18.41 -12.49 16.36
CA THR A 182 -18.50 -13.83 16.99
C THR A 182 -19.75 -13.98 17.85
N ASP A 183 -20.46 -12.89 18.13
CA ASP A 183 -21.62 -12.87 19.03
C ASP A 183 -22.96 -12.96 18.27
N GLY A 184 -22.91 -13.11 16.94
CA GLY A 184 -24.06 -13.42 16.11
C GLY A 184 -25.06 -12.29 16.13
N SER A 185 -24.60 -11.05 15.90
CA SER A 185 -25.48 -9.89 15.88
C SER A 185 -26.43 -9.98 14.67
N THR A 186 -27.52 -10.73 14.81
CA THR A 186 -28.60 -10.88 13.82
C THR A 186 -29.37 -9.57 13.57
N ASN A 187 -28.90 -8.46 14.15
CA ASN A 187 -29.46 -7.13 14.04
C ASN A 187 -28.63 -6.32 13.04
N GLY A 188 -29.07 -6.29 11.79
CA GLY A 188 -28.44 -5.47 10.77
C GLY A 188 -28.84 -5.91 9.37
N THR A 189 -28.46 -5.10 8.37
CA THR A 189 -28.71 -5.42 6.97
C THR A 189 -28.03 -6.73 6.61
N ASN A 190 -28.76 -7.61 5.91
CA ASN A 190 -28.34 -8.98 5.62
C ASN A 190 -27.83 -9.77 6.84
N ARG A 191 -28.37 -9.46 8.03
CA ARG A 191 -27.93 -10.04 9.32
C ARG A 191 -26.43 -9.93 9.58
N ARG A 192 -25.74 -9.01 8.90
CA ARG A 192 -24.27 -8.87 8.94
C ARG A 192 -23.57 -10.21 8.74
N GLN A 193 -23.99 -10.97 7.73
CA GLN A 193 -23.40 -12.27 7.43
C GLN A 193 -21.87 -12.14 7.33
N ASN A 194 -21.16 -12.85 8.21
CA ASN A 194 -19.70 -12.87 8.19
C ASN A 194 -19.18 -13.37 6.85
N TYR A 195 -18.14 -12.70 6.34
CA TYR A 195 -17.40 -13.14 5.16
C TYR A 195 -16.41 -14.27 5.51
N PRO A 196 -15.96 -15.06 4.51
CA PRO A 196 -14.94 -16.08 4.72
C PRO A 196 -13.59 -15.46 5.07
N GLU A 197 -12.98 -15.88 6.17
CA GLU A 197 -11.61 -15.54 6.51
C GLU A 197 -10.66 -16.54 5.87
N ILE A 198 -10.02 -16.14 4.78
CA ILE A 198 -8.99 -16.96 4.14
C ILE A 198 -7.71 -16.82 4.96
N GLN A 199 -7.22 -17.93 5.52
CA GLN A 199 -6.08 -17.96 6.44
C GLN A 199 -4.77 -18.32 5.74
N SER A 200 -4.84 -19.07 4.64
CA SER A 200 -3.67 -19.37 3.82
C SER A 200 -4.07 -19.63 2.39
N PHE A 201 -3.17 -19.28 1.48
CA PHE A 201 -3.34 -19.46 0.05
C PHE A 201 -2.03 -19.93 -0.56
N ASN A 202 -2.09 -21.00 -1.35
CA ASN A 202 -0.95 -21.53 -2.07
C ASN A 202 -1.36 -21.85 -3.51
N ALA A 203 -0.64 -21.26 -4.46
CA ALA A 203 -0.77 -21.53 -5.87
C ALA A 203 0.47 -22.29 -6.35
N ALA A 204 0.31 -23.58 -6.66
CA ALA A 204 1.36 -24.40 -7.25
C ALA A 204 1.00 -24.70 -8.71
N GLY A 205 1.47 -23.84 -9.62
CA GLY A 205 1.03 -23.85 -11.01
C GLY A 205 -0.45 -23.47 -11.11
N HIS A 206 -1.28 -24.40 -11.57
CA HIS A 206 -2.73 -24.21 -11.71
C HIS A 206 -3.54 -24.79 -10.54
N THR A 207 -2.88 -25.42 -9.57
CA THR A 207 -3.55 -26.03 -8.40
C THR A 207 -3.53 -25.06 -7.24
N ILE A 208 -4.72 -24.78 -6.70
CA ILE A 208 -4.94 -23.85 -5.60
C ILE A 208 -5.24 -24.68 -4.38
N THR A 209 -4.45 -24.48 -3.32
CA THR A 209 -4.76 -25.00 -1.98
C THR A 209 -4.95 -23.80 -1.07
N LEU A 210 -6.12 -23.69 -0.46
CA LEU A 210 -6.40 -22.62 0.49
C LEU A 210 -7.05 -23.18 1.75
N THR A 211 -6.78 -22.52 2.86
CA THR A 211 -7.43 -22.79 4.15
C THR A 211 -8.23 -21.56 4.54
N TYR A 212 -9.49 -21.74 4.91
CA TYR A 212 -10.36 -20.65 5.31
C TYR A 212 -11.27 -21.05 6.47
N ARG A 213 -11.85 -20.08 7.17
CA ARG A 213 -12.92 -20.31 8.13
C ARG A 213 -14.03 -19.27 8.01
N ILE A 214 -15.24 -19.60 8.45
CA ILE A 214 -16.32 -18.63 8.58
C ILE A 214 -16.71 -18.59 10.07
N PRO A 215 -16.48 -17.47 10.77
CA PRO A 215 -16.76 -17.37 12.20
C PRO A 215 -18.25 -17.16 12.50
N THR A 216 -19.15 -17.81 11.75
CA THR A 216 -20.60 -17.71 11.95
C THR A 216 -21.08 -18.85 12.82
N ASP A 217 -21.52 -18.57 14.05
CA ASP A 217 -22.07 -19.61 14.92
C ASP A 217 -23.41 -20.16 14.34
N PRO A 218 -23.58 -21.50 14.25
CA PRO A 218 -24.82 -22.15 13.78
C PRO A 218 -26.12 -21.71 14.48
N ASP A 219 -26.05 -21.17 15.69
CA ASP A 219 -27.22 -20.65 16.39
C ASP A 219 -27.78 -19.35 15.77
N PHE A 220 -27.01 -18.65 14.92
CA PHE A 220 -27.33 -17.31 14.42
C PHE A 220 -27.50 -17.20 12.90
N ALA A 221 -27.13 -18.23 12.12
CA ALA A 221 -27.31 -18.26 10.68
C ALA A 221 -27.82 -19.62 10.17
N GLY A 222 -28.41 -19.63 8.97
CA GLY A 222 -28.86 -20.86 8.34
C GLY A 222 -27.72 -21.62 7.64
N TYR A 223 -27.55 -22.90 7.95
CA TYR A 223 -26.52 -23.77 7.37
C TYR A 223 -27.10 -24.80 6.37
N PRO A 224 -26.33 -25.24 5.35
CA PRO A 224 -24.95 -24.87 5.09
C PRO A 224 -24.82 -23.45 4.51
N ILE A 225 -23.64 -22.87 4.67
CA ILE A 225 -23.27 -21.58 4.09
C ILE A 225 -22.54 -21.86 2.78
N ASP A 226 -23.01 -21.25 1.71
CA ASP A 226 -22.37 -21.36 0.41
C ASP A 226 -21.25 -20.31 0.29
N VAL A 227 -20.07 -20.72 -0.18
CA VAL A 227 -18.87 -19.87 -0.26
C VAL A 227 -18.44 -19.72 -1.71
N ASP A 228 -18.51 -18.50 -2.24
CA ASP A 228 -18.04 -18.22 -3.60
C ASP A 228 -16.68 -17.54 -3.56
N PHE A 229 -15.70 -18.12 -4.25
CA PHE A 229 -14.36 -17.59 -4.40
C PHE A 229 -14.20 -16.87 -5.73
N TYR A 230 -13.46 -15.76 -5.71
CA TYR A 230 -13.24 -14.90 -6.86
C TYR A 230 -11.77 -14.52 -7.00
N ILE A 231 -11.31 -14.38 -8.25
CA ILE A 231 -10.13 -13.57 -8.55
C ILE A 231 -10.53 -12.11 -8.31
N PRO A 232 -9.86 -11.41 -7.40
CA PRO A 232 -10.17 -10.02 -7.11
C PRO A 232 -9.62 -9.10 -8.21
N ASP A 233 -10.16 -7.89 -8.30
CA ASP A 233 -9.44 -6.77 -8.91
C ASP A 233 -8.40 -6.19 -7.93
N ASP A 234 -7.70 -5.12 -8.36
CA ASP A 234 -6.66 -4.48 -7.56
C ASP A 234 -7.21 -3.79 -6.27
N PHE A 235 -8.54 -3.75 -6.10
CA PHE A 235 -9.22 -3.19 -4.92
C PHE A 235 -9.91 -4.27 -4.07
N GLY A 236 -9.67 -5.56 -4.35
CA GLY A 236 -10.25 -6.67 -3.58
C GLY A 236 -11.69 -7.05 -3.95
N GLN A 237 -12.26 -6.50 -5.03
CA GLN A 237 -13.62 -6.79 -5.48
C GLN A 237 -13.65 -8.05 -6.37
N GLY A 238 -14.67 -8.90 -6.26
CA GLY A 238 -14.75 -10.16 -7.01
C GLY A 238 -14.94 -10.01 -8.53
N LYS A 239 -13.85 -9.87 -9.29
CA LYS A 239 -13.84 -9.69 -10.75
C LYS A 239 -14.27 -10.94 -11.52
N PHE A 240 -13.77 -12.11 -11.13
CA PHE A 240 -14.08 -13.38 -11.78
C PHE A 240 -14.40 -14.48 -10.75
N PRO A 241 -15.62 -15.08 -10.77
CA PRO A 241 -15.90 -16.25 -9.96
C PRO A 241 -15.06 -17.43 -10.45
N VAL A 242 -14.48 -18.19 -9.51
CA VAL A 242 -13.55 -19.29 -9.83
C VAL A 242 -13.88 -20.61 -9.16
N HIS A 243 -14.49 -20.59 -7.98
CA HIS A 243 -14.83 -21.81 -7.26
C HIS A 243 -15.97 -21.54 -6.28
N THR A 244 -16.77 -22.58 -5.99
CA THR A 244 -17.76 -22.56 -4.92
C THR A 244 -17.53 -23.75 -4.01
N ASP A 245 -17.53 -23.51 -2.72
CA ASP A 245 -17.49 -24.53 -1.68
C ASP A 245 -18.71 -24.41 -0.74
N THR A 246 -18.92 -25.43 0.09
CA THR A 246 -20.00 -25.49 1.06
C THR A 246 -19.43 -25.63 2.47
N TRP A 247 -19.77 -24.69 3.34
CA TRP A 247 -19.41 -24.68 4.76
C TRP A 247 -20.56 -25.23 5.60
N THR A 248 -20.31 -26.31 6.33
CA THR A 248 -21.33 -27.05 7.10
C THR A 248 -21.19 -26.81 8.60
N GLU A 249 -22.21 -27.17 9.38
CA GLU A 249 -22.14 -27.06 10.85
C GLU A 249 -20.96 -27.84 11.44
N ALA A 250 -20.50 -28.90 10.77
CA ALA A 250 -19.37 -29.71 11.20
C ALA A 250 -18.01 -29.06 10.94
N ASP A 251 -17.95 -28.05 10.07
CA ASP A 251 -16.72 -27.29 9.79
C ASP A 251 -16.49 -26.19 10.84
N PHE A 252 -17.54 -25.67 11.49
CA PHE A 252 -17.43 -24.67 12.56
C PHE A 252 -16.93 -25.29 13.89
N PRO A 253 -16.03 -24.62 14.65
CA PRO A 253 -15.40 -23.31 14.39
C PRO A 253 -14.02 -23.39 13.72
N ASP A 254 -13.58 -24.60 13.37
CA ASP A 254 -12.24 -24.89 12.89
C ASP A 254 -12.04 -24.42 11.46
N ALA A 255 -10.80 -24.33 10.99
CA ALA A 255 -10.54 -23.97 9.60
C ALA A 255 -10.65 -25.18 8.66
N LYS A 256 -11.18 -24.94 7.46
CA LYS A 256 -11.32 -25.93 6.39
C LYS A 256 -10.29 -25.68 5.30
N GLN A 257 -9.57 -26.73 4.89
CA GLN A 257 -8.70 -26.69 3.73
C GLN A 257 -9.39 -27.28 2.50
N ILE A 258 -9.30 -26.57 1.38
CA ILE A 258 -9.79 -27.04 0.08
C ILE A 258 -8.68 -27.01 -0.97
N THR A 259 -8.88 -27.78 -2.04
CA THR A 259 -7.98 -27.76 -3.20
C THR A 259 -8.78 -27.87 -4.49
N PHE A 260 -8.50 -26.98 -5.43
CA PHE A 260 -9.12 -26.97 -6.77
C PHE A 260 -8.10 -26.52 -7.83
N THR A 261 -8.47 -26.59 -9.11
CA THR A 261 -7.58 -26.23 -10.22
C THR A 261 -8.19 -25.11 -11.04
N LEU A 262 -7.37 -24.12 -11.42
CA LEU A 262 -7.76 -23.03 -12.30
C LEU A 262 -7.17 -23.20 -13.70
N SER A 263 -7.99 -22.93 -14.71
CA SER A 263 -7.58 -22.94 -16.11
C SER A 263 -7.21 -21.52 -16.51
N THR A 264 -6.00 -21.30 -17.04
CA THR A 264 -5.58 -20.01 -17.61
C THR A 264 -6.37 -19.62 -18.86
N ALA A 265 -7.02 -20.58 -19.52
CA ALA A 265 -7.91 -20.29 -20.65
C ALA A 265 -9.21 -19.62 -20.19
N ASP A 266 -9.70 -19.99 -19.00
CA ASP A 266 -10.94 -19.47 -18.44
C ASP A 266 -10.68 -18.25 -17.54
N HIS A 267 -9.48 -18.18 -16.96
CA HIS A 267 -9.06 -17.15 -16.01
C HIS A 267 -7.62 -16.67 -16.33
N PRO A 268 -7.44 -15.88 -17.40
CA PRO A 268 -6.11 -15.41 -17.81
C PRO A 268 -5.45 -14.50 -16.77
N ASP A 269 -6.24 -13.80 -15.95
CA ASP A 269 -5.76 -12.84 -14.96
C ASP A 269 -5.36 -13.48 -13.62
N TYR A 270 -5.33 -14.83 -13.52
CA TYR A 270 -5.14 -15.51 -12.24
C TYR A 270 -3.72 -15.40 -11.66
N GLU A 271 -2.68 -15.39 -12.50
CA GLU A 271 -1.23 -15.29 -12.16
C GLU A 271 -0.83 -15.40 -10.67
N GLY A 272 -1.18 -16.48 -9.98
CA GLY A 272 -0.82 -16.72 -8.57
C GLY A 272 -1.42 -15.75 -7.54
N ARG A 273 -2.35 -14.87 -7.93
CA ARG A 273 -2.94 -13.85 -7.04
C ARG A 273 -3.85 -14.48 -5.98
N PRO A 274 -3.88 -13.96 -4.74
CA PRO A 274 -4.84 -14.39 -3.74
C PRO A 274 -6.28 -14.17 -4.21
N LEU A 275 -7.19 -14.96 -3.64
CA LEU A 275 -8.62 -14.88 -3.93
C LEU A 275 -9.33 -14.06 -2.86
N THR A 276 -10.44 -13.42 -3.23
CA THR A 276 -11.47 -12.95 -2.30
C THR A 276 -12.64 -13.94 -2.28
N ALA A 277 -13.54 -13.82 -1.31
CA ALA A 277 -14.72 -14.67 -1.23
C ALA A 277 -15.93 -13.98 -0.61
N THR A 278 -17.13 -14.49 -0.89
CA THR A 278 -18.36 -14.13 -0.19
C THR A 278 -18.99 -15.37 0.43
N ALA A 279 -19.64 -15.21 1.58
CA ALA A 279 -20.44 -16.25 2.23
C ALA A 279 -21.93 -15.94 2.05
N THR A 280 -22.76 -16.96 1.83
CA THR A 280 -24.22 -16.80 1.76
C THR A 280 -24.91 -17.86 2.61
N ASP A 281 -25.67 -17.44 3.62
CA ASP A 281 -26.43 -18.36 4.47
C ASP A 281 -27.66 -18.94 3.74
N GLN A 282 -28.31 -19.96 4.32
CA GLN A 282 -29.56 -20.51 3.76
C GLN A 282 -30.73 -19.51 3.74
N GLY A 283 -30.65 -18.43 4.53
CA GLY A 283 -31.60 -17.32 4.51
C GLY A 283 -31.45 -16.43 3.27
N GLY A 284 -30.40 -16.64 2.48
CA GLY A 284 -30.06 -15.82 1.32
C GLY A 284 -29.31 -14.54 1.71
N ASN A 285 -28.75 -14.45 2.90
CA ASN A 285 -27.94 -13.30 3.32
C ASN A 285 -26.51 -13.48 2.81
N THR A 286 -26.12 -12.74 1.77
CA THR A 286 -24.74 -12.71 1.28
C THR A 286 -23.92 -11.65 2.05
N SER A 287 -22.70 -12.00 2.44
CA SER A 287 -21.69 -11.11 3.04
C SER A 287 -21.14 -10.11 2.02
N GLU A 288 -20.36 -9.16 2.50
CA GLU A 288 -19.41 -8.43 1.65
C GLU A 288 -18.28 -9.35 1.18
N PHE A 289 -17.43 -8.85 0.28
CA PHE A 289 -16.21 -9.54 -0.11
C PHE A 289 -15.24 -9.59 1.06
N ALA A 290 -14.69 -10.76 1.33
CA ALA A 290 -13.58 -10.94 2.26
C ALA A 290 -12.45 -9.98 1.85
N PRO A 291 -11.97 -9.13 2.77
CA PRO A 291 -10.82 -8.29 2.50
C PRO A 291 -9.66 -9.15 1.99
N VAL A 292 -9.06 -8.75 0.88
CA VAL A 292 -7.82 -9.38 0.38
C VAL A 292 -6.65 -8.79 1.17
N GLU A 293 -6.77 -8.75 2.50
CA GLU A 293 -5.66 -8.35 3.34
C GLU A 293 -4.69 -9.52 3.43
N ASN A 294 -3.51 -9.32 2.86
CA ASN A 294 -2.29 -10.10 3.13
C ASN A 294 -2.38 -11.62 2.90
N LEU A 295 -2.98 -12.05 1.79
CA LEU A 295 -2.83 -13.42 1.27
C LEU A 295 -1.92 -13.51 0.05
N ILE A 296 -1.18 -12.43 -0.24
CA ILE A 296 0.00 -12.53 -1.09
C ILE A 296 0.81 -13.68 -0.50
N SER A 297 0.98 -14.75 -1.27
CA SER A 297 1.86 -15.83 -0.84
C SER A 297 3.15 -15.16 -0.40
N ALA A 298 3.66 -15.54 0.76
CA ALA A 298 4.84 -14.93 1.33
C ALA A 298 6.09 -15.07 0.40
N SER A 299 5.94 -15.69 -0.78
CA SER A 299 6.90 -15.72 -1.89
C SER A 299 6.89 -14.50 -2.83
N GLU A 300 5.87 -13.63 -2.83
CA GLU A 300 5.84 -12.41 -3.66
C GLU A 300 6.11 -11.13 -2.87
N ARG A 301 5.96 -11.17 -1.54
CA ARG A 301 6.34 -10.04 -0.67
C ARG A 301 7.83 -9.78 -0.64
N LEU A 302 8.68 -10.73 -1.03
CA LEU A 302 10.13 -10.60 -0.97
C LEU A 302 10.77 -11.08 -2.28
N THR A 303 11.19 -10.14 -3.12
CA THR A 303 11.90 -10.44 -4.36
C THR A 303 13.41 -10.41 -4.12
N LEU A 304 14.11 -11.53 -4.39
CA LEU A 304 15.58 -11.51 -4.46
C LEU A 304 16.01 -10.71 -5.68
N ILE A 305 16.70 -9.60 -5.45
CA ILE A 305 17.19 -8.71 -6.51
C ILE A 305 18.59 -9.12 -6.96
N HIS A 306 19.47 -9.43 -6.00
CA HIS A 306 20.86 -9.71 -6.32
C HIS A 306 21.56 -10.62 -5.30
N GLU A 307 22.47 -11.47 -5.79
CA GLU A 307 23.37 -12.29 -4.98
C GLU A 307 24.80 -11.78 -5.11
N PHE A 308 25.44 -11.46 -3.99
CA PHE A 308 26.82 -10.99 -3.94
C PHE A 308 27.74 -12.06 -3.37
N PRO A 309 28.86 -12.38 -4.06
CA PRO A 309 29.88 -13.25 -3.49
C PRO A 309 30.61 -12.61 -2.31
N ASP A 310 30.61 -11.28 -2.22
CA ASP A 310 31.26 -10.49 -1.17
C ASP A 310 30.34 -10.23 0.04
N GLN A 311 30.94 -9.94 1.19
CA GLN A 311 30.24 -9.60 2.43
C GLN A 311 30.05 -8.09 2.61
N PHE A 312 28.84 -7.59 2.41
CA PHE A 312 28.46 -6.19 2.65
C PHE A 312 27.99 -5.96 4.09
N ASN A 313 28.45 -4.86 4.69
CA ASN A 313 28.26 -4.51 6.09
C ASN A 313 27.07 -3.57 6.32
N ALA A 314 26.72 -2.74 5.34
CA ALA A 314 25.58 -1.82 5.44
C ALA A 314 24.95 -1.55 4.07
N LEU A 315 23.69 -1.11 4.12
CA LEU A 315 22.81 -0.78 3.02
C LEU A 315 22.36 0.68 3.20
N GLY A 316 22.49 1.48 2.15
CA GLY A 316 21.87 2.80 2.01
C GLY A 316 20.97 2.82 0.78
N VAL A 317 19.80 3.43 0.89
CA VAL A 317 18.80 3.54 -0.18
C VAL A 317 18.33 4.98 -0.26
N TYR A 318 18.20 5.51 -1.48
CA TYR A 318 17.57 6.78 -1.75
C TYR A 318 16.57 6.63 -2.89
N GLY A 319 15.30 6.97 -2.61
CA GLY A 319 14.20 6.70 -3.52
C GLY A 319 14.09 5.22 -3.90
N GLU A 320 13.56 4.95 -5.09
CA GLU A 320 13.31 3.58 -5.57
C GLU A 320 14.50 2.91 -6.25
N ARG A 321 15.54 3.68 -6.60
CA ARG A 321 16.53 3.27 -7.60
C ARG A 321 17.96 3.26 -7.09
N ASP A 322 18.31 4.17 -6.19
CA ASP A 322 19.69 4.39 -5.80
C ASP A 322 20.01 3.55 -4.56
N ILE A 323 20.83 2.51 -4.74
CA ILE A 323 21.17 1.54 -3.69
C ILE A 323 22.69 1.44 -3.56
N TRP A 324 23.18 1.64 -2.35
CA TRP A 324 24.59 1.69 -2.06
C TRP A 324 24.93 0.69 -0.95
N LEU A 325 25.91 -0.18 -1.21
CA LEU A 325 26.38 -1.20 -0.27
C LEU A 325 27.85 -0.98 0.04
N VAL A 326 28.25 -1.17 1.30
CA VAL A 326 29.66 -0.98 1.72
C VAL A 326 30.28 -2.25 2.30
N ALA A 327 31.51 -2.56 1.89
CA ALA A 327 32.27 -3.74 2.33
C ALA A 327 33.77 -3.45 2.32
N GLY A 328 34.50 -3.74 3.40
CA GLY A 328 35.96 -3.53 3.39
C GLY A 328 36.30 -2.07 3.08
N ASN A 329 36.95 -1.80 1.96
CA ASN A 329 37.20 -0.44 1.43
C ASN A 329 36.38 -0.12 0.16
N LYS A 330 35.45 -0.99 -0.21
CA LYS A 330 34.60 -0.92 -1.40
C LYS A 330 33.23 -0.31 -1.10
N VAL A 331 32.69 0.37 -2.11
CA VAL A 331 31.30 0.80 -2.21
C VAL A 331 30.75 0.22 -3.52
N ALA A 332 29.68 -0.55 -3.46
CA ALA A 332 28.94 -0.99 -4.63
C ALA A 332 27.70 -0.10 -4.78
N ILE A 333 27.49 0.44 -5.97
CA ILE A 333 26.48 1.45 -6.27
C ILE A 333 25.60 0.96 -7.41
N SER A 334 24.29 1.04 -7.23
CA SER A 334 23.27 0.80 -8.25
C SER A 334 22.39 2.04 -8.40
N ALA A 335 22.01 2.37 -9.63
CA ALA A 335 21.08 3.47 -9.99
C ALA A 335 19.81 2.93 -10.68
N ASP A 336 19.59 1.63 -10.60
CA ASP A 336 18.52 0.89 -11.26
C ASP A 336 17.91 -0.17 -10.34
N ALA A 337 17.75 0.18 -9.07
CA ALA A 337 17.07 -0.63 -8.06
C ALA A 337 17.75 -1.98 -7.76
N GLY A 338 19.07 -2.06 -7.95
CA GLY A 338 19.89 -3.24 -7.66
C GLY A 338 20.05 -4.22 -8.83
N GLU A 339 19.55 -3.88 -10.03
CA GLU A 339 19.68 -4.70 -11.23
C GLU A 339 21.12 -4.73 -11.75
N THR A 340 21.80 -3.58 -11.77
CA THR A 340 23.23 -3.47 -12.13
C THR A 340 24.03 -2.73 -11.07
N TRP A 341 25.33 -3.07 -10.99
CA TRP A 341 26.23 -2.59 -9.94
C TRP A 341 27.54 -2.06 -10.52
N ASN A 342 27.95 -0.91 -10.00
CA ASN A 342 29.28 -0.33 -10.19
C ASN A 342 30.06 -0.41 -8.86
N GLU A 343 31.22 -1.05 -8.86
CA GLU A 343 32.08 -1.10 -7.67
C GLU A 343 33.15 -0.01 -7.72
N VAL A 344 33.15 0.86 -6.71
CA VAL A 344 34.18 1.89 -6.49
C VAL A 344 34.94 1.61 -5.20
N SER A 345 36.22 1.98 -5.17
CA SER A 345 37.05 1.91 -3.96
C SER A 345 37.22 3.30 -3.38
N THR A 346 37.07 3.42 -2.06
CA THR A 346 37.41 4.66 -1.36
C THR A 346 38.94 4.88 -1.37
N PRO A 347 39.41 6.14 -1.35
CA PRO A 347 40.83 6.48 -1.39
C PRO A 347 41.61 5.73 -0.31
N THR A 348 42.59 4.95 -0.77
CA THR A 348 43.52 4.23 0.10
C THR A 348 44.48 5.23 0.73
N LEU A 349 44.20 5.63 1.96
CA LEU A 349 45.27 6.00 2.88
C LEU A 349 45.86 4.69 3.42
N ASP A 350 47.17 4.66 3.68
CA ASP A 350 48.00 3.51 4.10
C ASP A 350 47.60 2.85 5.45
N MET A 351 46.31 2.80 5.77
CA MET A 351 45.74 2.33 7.03
C MET A 351 44.63 1.32 6.72
N ASN A 352 44.77 0.12 7.28
CA ASN A 352 43.79 -0.98 7.15
C ASN A 352 42.46 -0.60 7.84
N TYR A 353 41.56 0.06 7.12
CA TYR A 353 40.21 0.39 7.59
C TYR A 353 39.15 -0.53 6.96
N THR A 354 38.05 -0.72 7.67
CA THR A 354 36.88 -1.49 7.24
C THR A 354 35.64 -0.61 7.37
N LEU A 355 35.02 -0.24 6.24
CA LEU A 355 33.74 0.44 6.18
C LEU A 355 32.65 -0.44 6.80
N SER A 356 31.87 0.15 7.70
CA SER A 356 30.83 -0.51 8.46
C SER A 356 29.47 0.16 8.35
N GLY A 357 29.38 1.34 7.75
CA GLY A 357 28.14 2.07 7.61
C GLY A 357 28.18 3.08 6.46
N ILE A 358 26.98 3.50 6.05
CA ILE A 358 26.75 4.47 5.00
C ILE A 358 25.54 5.33 5.38
N HIS A 359 25.63 6.62 5.08
CA HIS A 359 24.51 7.57 5.07
C HIS A 359 24.39 8.13 3.67
N LEU A 360 23.23 7.95 3.03
CA LEU A 360 22.94 8.44 1.69
C LEU A 360 21.94 9.59 1.84
N LEU A 361 22.33 10.80 1.42
CA LEU A 361 21.45 11.97 1.45
C LEU A 361 20.64 12.07 0.16
N ASP A 362 21.28 11.81 -0.97
CA ASP A 362 20.69 11.73 -2.28
C ASP A 362 21.54 10.83 -3.21
N ALA A 363 21.14 10.70 -4.47
CA ALA A 363 21.86 9.88 -5.46
C ALA A 363 23.31 10.35 -5.73
N GLU A 364 23.68 11.58 -5.37
CA GLU A 364 25.00 12.16 -5.63
C GLU A 364 25.84 12.28 -4.34
N THR A 365 25.20 12.46 -3.20
CA THR A 365 25.86 12.82 -1.93
C THR A 365 25.71 11.73 -0.88
N ALA A 366 26.85 11.18 -0.44
CA ALA A 366 26.89 10.13 0.56
C ALA A 366 28.10 10.25 1.49
N TRP A 367 27.97 9.70 2.70
CA TRP A 367 29.05 9.49 3.64
C TRP A 367 29.21 8.00 3.94
N VAL A 368 30.42 7.48 3.83
CA VAL A 368 30.75 6.12 4.27
C VAL A 368 31.72 6.19 5.43
N TYR A 369 31.54 5.29 6.40
CA TYR A 369 32.30 5.34 7.64
C TYR A 369 32.63 3.95 8.20
N GLY A 370 33.70 3.86 8.99
CA GLY A 370 34.27 2.57 9.36
C GLY A 370 35.18 2.55 10.58
N SER A 371 35.91 1.44 10.72
CA SER A 371 36.91 1.24 11.76
C SER A 371 37.99 2.33 11.70
N GLY A 372 38.57 2.64 12.86
CA GLY A 372 39.66 3.62 12.97
C GLY A 372 39.27 5.06 12.66
N GLY A 373 37.96 5.37 12.68
CA GLY A 373 37.44 6.73 12.50
C GLY A 373 37.33 7.22 11.08
N ALA A 374 37.55 6.34 10.10
CA ALA A 374 37.52 6.74 8.70
C ALA A 374 36.10 7.19 8.32
N VAL A 375 36.01 8.41 7.75
CA VAL A 375 34.79 8.97 7.16
C VAL A 375 35.15 9.55 5.81
N PHE A 376 34.42 9.14 4.78
CA PHE A 376 34.59 9.66 3.43
C PHE A 376 33.27 10.25 2.94
N LYS A 377 33.34 11.39 2.26
CA LYS A 377 32.19 12.04 1.61
C LYS A 377 32.38 12.03 0.10
N THR A 378 31.31 11.73 -0.63
CA THR A 378 31.15 12.00 -2.07
C THR A 378 30.04 13.02 -2.27
N SER A 379 30.09 13.73 -3.40
CA SER A 379 29.05 14.66 -3.87
C SER A 379 28.86 14.57 -5.39
N ASP A 380 29.24 13.42 -5.97
CA ASP A 380 29.23 13.12 -7.39
C ASP A 380 28.95 11.63 -7.65
N GLY A 381 28.05 11.05 -6.86
CA GLY A 381 27.53 9.70 -7.08
C GLY A 381 28.55 8.59 -6.81
N GLY A 382 29.58 8.90 -6.00
CA GLY A 382 30.64 7.96 -5.63
C GLY A 382 31.81 7.92 -6.61
N ASP A 383 31.85 8.78 -7.63
CA ASP A 383 32.97 8.89 -8.56
C ASP A 383 34.24 9.41 -7.85
N ASN A 384 34.10 10.39 -6.95
CA ASN A 384 35.18 10.90 -6.13
C ASN A 384 34.81 10.92 -4.65
N TRP A 385 35.81 10.64 -3.81
CA TRP A 385 35.65 10.58 -2.36
C TRP A 385 36.71 11.44 -1.68
N SER A 386 36.28 12.17 -0.66
CA SER A 386 37.10 13.03 0.17
C SER A 386 37.15 12.51 1.60
N LEU A 387 38.34 12.33 2.16
CA LEU A 387 38.50 11.99 3.58
C LEU A 387 38.06 13.19 4.44
N GLN A 388 37.20 12.92 5.41
CA GLN A 388 36.74 13.88 6.41
C GLN A 388 37.57 13.71 7.69
N SER A 389 38.01 14.82 8.29
CA SER A 389 38.82 14.80 9.50
C SER A 389 37.94 14.57 10.73
N THR A 390 38.03 13.38 11.33
CA THR A 390 37.31 13.01 12.55
C THR A 390 38.15 13.16 13.82
N GLY A 391 39.36 13.72 13.74
CA GLY A 391 40.26 13.83 14.88
C GLY A 391 40.70 12.46 15.42
N ASN A 392 40.53 12.22 16.73
CA ASN A 392 40.92 10.96 17.40
C ASN A 392 39.73 9.97 17.59
N ILE A 393 38.68 10.10 16.81
CA ILE A 393 37.52 9.20 16.88
C ILE A 393 37.94 7.83 16.36
N SER A 394 37.86 6.79 17.20
CA SER A 394 38.37 5.45 16.83
C SER A 394 37.31 4.50 16.25
N PHE A 395 36.03 4.68 16.60
CA PHE A 395 34.94 3.80 16.19
C PHE A 395 33.60 4.52 16.06
N ILE A 396 33.09 4.60 14.84
CA ILE A 396 31.83 5.26 14.54
C ILE A 396 30.68 4.25 14.60
N ARG A 397 29.58 4.64 15.24
CA ARG A 397 28.34 3.85 15.28
C ARG A 397 27.40 4.22 14.16
N HIS A 398 27.09 5.49 14.07
CA HIS A 398 26.17 6.02 13.07
C HIS A 398 26.61 7.43 12.67
N ILE A 399 26.39 7.77 11.41
CA ILE A 399 26.43 9.13 10.93
C ILE A 399 25.08 9.41 10.29
N TYR A 400 24.55 10.60 10.52
CA TYR A 400 23.36 11.09 9.87
C TYR A 400 23.61 12.52 9.42
N PHE A 401 23.23 12.85 8.19
CA PHE A 401 23.25 14.20 7.66
C PHE A 401 21.84 14.54 7.18
N ALA A 402 21.26 15.63 7.68
CA ALA A 402 19.94 16.09 7.23
C ALA A 402 20.04 16.91 5.93
N ASP A 403 21.21 17.48 5.69
CA ASP A 403 21.57 18.21 4.49
C ASP A 403 23.07 18.03 4.23
N ASP A 404 23.61 18.65 3.17
CA ASP A 404 25.01 18.47 2.78
C ASP A 404 26.02 19.10 3.74
N GLN A 405 25.56 19.86 4.74
CA GLN A 405 26.34 20.59 5.74
C GLN A 405 26.11 20.09 7.18
N SER A 406 24.88 19.79 7.54
CA SER A 406 24.44 19.61 8.92
C SER A 406 24.30 18.13 9.24
N GLY A 407 25.09 17.64 10.18
CA GLY A 407 25.07 16.21 10.52
C GLY A 407 25.46 15.90 11.95
N TRP A 408 25.24 14.65 12.30
CA TRP A 408 25.51 14.03 13.59
C TRP A 408 26.39 12.81 13.40
N LEU A 409 27.32 12.61 14.33
CA LEU A 409 28.15 11.42 14.43
C LEU A 409 28.05 10.88 15.83
N VAL A 410 27.71 9.59 15.94
CA VAL A 410 27.61 8.89 17.20
C VAL A 410 28.76 7.89 17.31
N HIS A 411 29.54 8.01 18.38
CA HIS A 411 30.65 7.12 18.71
C HIS A 411 30.18 5.97 19.61
N ASN A 412 30.84 4.81 19.48
CA ASN A 412 30.47 3.61 20.26
C ASN A 412 30.48 3.83 21.79
N ASN A 413 31.33 4.71 22.32
CA ASN A 413 31.44 4.95 23.76
C ASN A 413 30.47 6.02 24.30
N GLY A 414 29.44 6.39 23.54
CA GLY A 414 28.41 7.30 24.00
C GLY A 414 28.69 8.78 23.74
N LEU A 415 29.72 9.10 22.96
CA LEU A 415 29.98 10.46 22.52
C LEU A 415 29.16 10.77 21.28
N VAL A 416 28.61 11.96 21.22
CA VAL A 416 27.82 12.47 20.10
C VAL A 416 28.48 13.75 19.63
N PHE A 417 28.64 13.91 18.33
CA PHE A 417 29.24 15.07 17.71
C PHE A 417 28.27 15.65 16.68
N ARG A 418 28.31 16.98 16.48
CA ARG A 418 27.63 17.65 15.36
C ARG A 418 28.64 18.22 14.37
N SER A 419 28.25 18.24 13.11
CA SER A 419 28.91 19.01 12.07
C SER A 419 27.94 20.03 11.50
N ALA A 420 28.47 21.18 11.09
CA ALA A 420 27.76 22.25 10.39
C ALA A 420 28.41 22.58 9.03
N ASN A 421 29.34 21.75 8.57
CA ASN A 421 30.13 21.94 7.36
C ASN A 421 30.43 20.62 6.63
N GLY A 422 29.46 19.71 6.59
CA GLY A 422 29.49 18.50 5.76
C GLY A 422 30.43 17.42 6.27
N GLY A 423 30.84 17.50 7.54
CA GLY A 423 31.76 16.58 8.18
C GLY A 423 33.22 17.03 8.18
N GLU A 424 33.54 18.24 7.70
CA GLU A 424 34.91 18.76 7.74
C GLU A 424 35.40 18.98 9.18
N THR A 425 34.50 19.43 10.07
CA THR A 425 34.74 19.54 11.51
C THR A 425 33.57 19.00 12.33
N TRP A 426 33.88 18.51 13.54
CA TRP A 426 32.94 17.86 14.45
C TRP A 426 33.05 18.44 15.87
N ASP A 427 31.95 18.99 16.38
CA ASP A 427 31.82 19.55 17.72
C ASP A 427 31.15 18.55 18.67
N GLU A 428 31.84 18.18 19.75
CA GLU A 428 31.34 17.23 20.76
C GLU A 428 30.16 17.84 21.56
N GLN A 429 29.07 17.08 21.64
CA GLN A 429 27.90 17.43 22.44
C GLN A 429 28.15 17.05 23.91
N THR A 430 27.76 17.92 24.83
CA THR A 430 27.95 17.68 26.27
C THR A 430 26.84 16.77 26.81
N ILE A 431 27.03 15.46 26.67
CA ILE A 431 26.13 14.44 27.20
C ILE A 431 26.79 13.64 28.32
N THR A 432 25.97 13.16 29.26
CA THR A 432 26.45 12.38 30.41
C THR A 432 27.15 11.09 29.95
N ASN A 433 28.44 10.97 30.29
CA ASN A 433 29.28 9.81 29.98
C ASN A 433 28.73 8.49 30.55
N GLY A 434 28.90 7.38 29.81
CA GLY A 434 28.72 6.02 30.33
C GLY A 434 27.69 5.13 29.64
N VAL A 435 27.08 5.58 28.54
CA VAL A 435 26.14 4.78 27.72
C VAL A 435 26.84 4.26 26.46
N PHE A 436 26.72 2.97 26.20
CA PHE A 436 27.15 2.34 24.95
C PHE A 436 25.96 2.26 23.99
N TYR A 437 25.92 3.13 22.97
CA TYR A 437 24.79 3.18 22.03
C TYR A 437 24.84 2.03 21.02
N THR A 438 23.74 1.28 20.92
CA THR A 438 23.56 0.17 19.99
C THR A 438 22.86 0.59 18.71
N SER A 439 21.94 1.55 18.79
CA SER A 439 21.19 2.07 17.64
C SER A 439 20.84 3.54 17.83
N VAL A 440 20.62 4.23 16.73
CA VAL A 440 20.32 5.66 16.67
C VAL A 440 19.27 5.86 15.60
N HIS A 441 18.28 6.70 15.88
CA HIS A 441 17.30 7.13 14.90
C HIS A 441 17.18 8.64 14.93
N PHE A 442 17.25 9.27 13.76
CA PHE A 442 17.08 10.71 13.59
C PHE A 442 15.78 10.94 12.83
N LEU A 443 14.93 11.83 13.36
CA LEU A 443 13.77 12.34 12.64
C LEU A 443 14.14 13.60 11.85
N ASN A 444 14.99 14.45 12.43
CA ASN A 444 15.55 15.64 11.81
C ASN A 444 16.75 16.13 12.64
N LEU A 445 17.30 17.31 12.32
CA LEU A 445 18.46 17.88 13.04
C LEU A 445 18.19 18.18 14.51
N ASP A 446 16.93 18.42 14.88
CA ASP A 446 16.53 18.81 16.23
C ASP A 446 16.06 17.61 17.05
N THR A 447 15.51 16.58 16.40
CA THR A 447 14.86 15.44 17.05
C THR A 447 15.54 14.12 16.74
N ALA A 448 16.03 13.44 17.79
CA ALA A 448 16.73 12.18 17.68
C ALA A 448 16.52 11.27 18.90
N TRP A 449 16.67 9.96 18.69
CA TRP A 449 16.66 8.94 19.73
C TRP A 449 17.93 8.09 19.69
N LEU A 450 18.54 7.89 20.85
CA LEU A 450 19.74 7.10 21.06
C LEU A 450 19.40 5.91 21.97
N LEU A 451 19.46 4.70 21.43
CA LEU A 451 19.25 3.46 22.17
C LEU A 451 20.61 2.90 22.62
N GLY A 452 20.76 2.57 23.91
CA GLY A 452 22.04 2.03 24.40
C GLY A 452 22.03 1.45 25.80
N LEU A 453 23.12 0.76 26.14
CA LEU A 453 23.36 0.18 27.47
C LEU A 453 24.08 1.20 28.36
N ASN A 454 23.45 1.60 29.46
CA ASN A 454 24.12 2.39 30.50
C ASN A 454 24.94 1.45 31.40
N ASN A 455 26.26 1.51 31.27
CA ASN A 455 27.18 0.61 31.99
C ASN A 455 27.19 0.85 33.50
N SER A 456 26.83 2.04 33.97
CA SER A 456 26.80 2.36 35.41
C SER A 456 25.65 1.68 36.14
N ILE A 457 24.53 1.46 35.45
CA ILE A 457 23.33 0.80 36.02
C ILE A 457 23.06 -0.58 35.43
N GLY A 458 23.80 -0.99 34.39
CA GLY A 458 23.64 -2.28 33.73
C GLY A 458 22.30 -2.46 33.01
N ARG A 459 21.66 -1.38 32.55
CA ARG A 459 20.33 -1.40 31.92
C ARG A 459 20.33 -0.63 30.60
N TYR A 460 19.50 -1.09 29.67
CA TYR A 460 19.24 -0.36 28.43
C TYR A 460 18.38 0.88 28.70
N LEU A 461 18.61 1.93 27.93
CA LEU A 461 17.80 3.14 27.90
C LEU A 461 17.61 3.64 26.48
N VAL A 462 16.55 4.40 26.28
CA VAL A 462 16.41 5.31 25.14
C VAL A 462 16.57 6.72 25.66
N ARG A 463 17.35 7.51 24.93
CA ARG A 463 17.57 8.93 25.18
C ARG A 463 17.00 9.73 24.01
N ARG A 464 16.20 10.76 24.27
CA ARG A 464 15.56 11.62 23.26
C ARG A 464 16.03 13.08 23.39
N THR A 465 16.22 13.75 22.27
CA THR A 465 16.31 15.22 22.18
C THR A 465 15.25 15.74 21.22
N THR A 466 14.86 17.01 21.37
CA THR A 466 13.99 17.77 20.44
C THR A 466 14.54 19.17 20.18
N ASP A 467 15.78 19.45 20.58
CA ASP A 467 16.45 20.75 20.51
C ASP A 467 17.88 20.63 19.97
N GLY A 468 18.13 19.61 19.14
CA GLY A 468 19.40 19.47 18.44
C GLY A 468 20.55 19.01 19.33
N GLY A 469 20.23 18.36 20.46
CA GLY A 469 21.18 17.79 21.40
C GLY A 469 21.58 18.72 22.54
N GLU A 470 20.94 19.88 22.70
CA GLU A 470 21.16 20.78 23.83
C GLU A 470 20.64 20.18 25.13
N THR A 471 19.47 19.54 25.09
CA THR A 471 18.90 18.80 26.22
C THR A 471 18.44 17.40 25.81
N TRP A 472 18.42 16.52 26.82
CA TRP A 472 18.14 15.10 26.64
C TRP A 472 17.23 14.58 27.76
N SER A 473 16.26 13.74 27.39
CA SER A 473 15.43 12.97 28.31
C SER A 473 15.72 11.48 28.17
N ASP A 474 15.74 10.75 29.30
CA ASP A 474 16.06 9.32 29.35
C ASP A 474 14.85 8.51 29.81
N TYR A 475 14.57 7.41 29.10
CA TYR A 475 13.71 6.32 29.55
C TYR A 475 14.54 5.07 29.78
N VAL A 476 14.53 4.52 31.00
CA VAL A 476 15.30 3.33 31.36
C VAL A 476 14.40 2.10 31.34
N PHE A 477 14.77 1.09 30.56
CA PHE A 477 14.02 -0.16 30.48
C PHE A 477 14.18 -0.99 31.77
N GLY A 478 13.27 -1.96 31.94
CA GLY A 478 13.33 -2.94 33.03
C GLY A 478 14.60 -3.81 33.01
N GLU A 479 14.77 -4.60 34.07
CA GLU A 479 15.90 -5.52 34.17
C GLU A 479 15.89 -6.60 33.08
N ASN A 480 17.08 -7.08 32.73
CA ASN A 480 17.29 -8.13 31.73
C ASN A 480 16.83 -7.79 30.31
N VAL A 481 16.50 -6.55 29.99
CA VAL A 481 16.19 -6.08 28.63
C VAL A 481 17.48 -5.87 27.84
N VAL A 482 17.52 -6.38 26.60
CA VAL A 482 18.65 -6.19 25.67
C VAL A 482 18.09 -5.83 24.31
N LEU A 483 18.38 -4.61 23.84
CA LEU A 483 17.83 -4.03 22.61
C LEU A 483 18.94 -3.72 21.61
N THR A 484 18.64 -3.88 20.33
CA THR A 484 19.61 -3.84 19.24
C THR A 484 19.27 -2.79 18.20
N SER A 485 17.98 -2.48 18.02
CA SER A 485 17.49 -1.57 16.98
C SER A 485 16.36 -0.69 17.50
N ILE A 486 16.30 0.54 17.03
CA ILE A 486 15.20 1.48 17.27
C ILE A 486 14.78 2.15 15.98
N HIS A 487 13.49 2.42 15.83
CA HIS A 487 12.90 3.11 14.70
C HIS A 487 11.76 4.01 15.19
N PHE A 488 11.70 5.25 14.71
CA PHE A 488 10.53 6.10 14.88
C PHE A 488 9.92 6.40 13.53
N MET A 489 8.60 6.27 13.43
CA MET A 489 7.90 6.67 12.21
C MET A 489 7.51 8.14 12.25
N ASP A 490 7.48 8.77 13.43
CA ASP A 490 7.18 10.18 13.66
C ASP A 490 7.66 10.61 15.06
N ALA A 491 7.41 11.87 15.43
CA ALA A 491 7.86 12.43 16.72
C ALA A 491 7.27 11.74 17.96
N GLU A 492 6.18 10.98 17.80
CA GLU A 492 5.41 10.35 18.86
C GLU A 492 5.45 8.81 18.79
N ARG A 493 5.51 8.23 17.60
CA ARG A 493 5.38 6.78 17.39
C ARG A 493 6.71 6.12 17.04
N GLY A 494 7.07 5.08 17.80
CA GLY A 494 8.32 4.35 17.57
C GLY A 494 8.35 2.96 18.18
N TRP A 495 9.34 2.18 17.75
CA TRP A 495 9.55 0.79 18.13
C TRP A 495 11.01 0.52 18.46
N ALA A 496 11.25 -0.34 19.45
CA ALA A 496 12.58 -0.82 19.82
C ALA A 496 12.57 -2.36 19.89
N ALA A 497 13.47 -3.00 19.15
CA ALA A 497 13.57 -4.44 19.04
C ALA A 497 14.89 -4.98 19.60
N GLY A 498 14.90 -6.25 20.01
CA GLY A 498 16.05 -6.82 20.70
C GLY A 498 16.13 -8.34 20.78
N GLN A 499 16.88 -8.81 21.78
CA GLN A 499 17.12 -10.23 22.00
C GLN A 499 15.86 -10.96 22.46
N ALA A 500 15.79 -12.26 22.14
CA ALA A 500 14.67 -13.14 22.48
C ALA A 500 13.31 -12.59 22.02
N GLY A 501 13.25 -12.07 20.79
CA GLY A 501 12.04 -11.55 20.15
C GLY A 501 11.41 -10.35 20.84
N ARG A 502 12.13 -9.66 21.72
CA ARG A 502 11.56 -8.51 22.44
C ARG A 502 11.27 -7.35 21.49
N LEU A 503 10.06 -6.84 21.58
CA LEU A 503 9.59 -5.65 20.90
C LEU A 503 8.92 -4.72 21.91
N PHE A 504 9.29 -3.45 21.86
CA PHE A 504 8.65 -2.37 22.60
C PHE A 504 8.10 -1.35 21.60
N SER A 505 6.96 -0.74 21.91
CA SER A 505 6.37 0.37 21.15
C SER A 505 6.09 1.57 22.04
N THR A 506 6.04 2.75 21.45
CA THR A 506 5.70 4.02 22.11
C THR A 506 4.77 4.84 21.21
N THR A 507 3.92 5.64 21.84
CA THR A 507 2.99 6.59 21.19
C THR A 507 3.12 8.01 21.75
N ASP A 508 4.14 8.25 22.59
CA ASP A 508 4.42 9.53 23.24
C ASP A 508 5.89 9.98 23.04
N GLY A 509 6.50 9.49 21.96
CA GLY A 509 7.84 9.83 21.51
C GLY A 509 8.93 9.21 22.40
N GLY A 510 8.64 8.10 23.06
CA GLY A 510 9.57 7.36 23.91
C GLY A 510 9.62 7.83 25.36
N ASN A 511 8.63 8.61 25.81
CA ASN A 511 8.46 8.96 27.23
C ASN A 511 7.95 7.76 28.04
N SER A 512 7.16 6.89 27.41
CA SER A 512 6.76 5.59 27.92
C SER A 512 6.80 4.53 26.83
N TRP A 513 6.98 3.26 27.23
CA TRP A 513 7.11 2.13 26.32
C TRP A 513 6.23 0.97 26.77
N HIS A 514 5.49 0.38 25.84
CA HIS A 514 4.70 -0.83 25.99
C HIS A 514 5.47 -2.02 25.41
N GLN A 515 5.55 -3.15 26.13
CA GLN A 515 6.19 -4.36 25.64
C GLN A 515 5.13 -5.29 25.03
N SER A 516 5.35 -5.75 23.80
CA SER A 516 4.51 -6.80 23.18
C SER A 516 4.89 -8.19 23.68
N GLU A 517 3.96 -9.14 23.58
CA GLU A 517 4.26 -10.54 23.82
C GLU A 517 5.30 -11.06 22.80
N PRO A 518 6.28 -11.88 23.20
CA PRO A 518 7.29 -12.38 22.29
C PRO A 518 6.68 -13.31 21.24
N PHE A 519 6.83 -12.97 19.96
CA PHE A 519 6.39 -13.78 18.81
C PHE A 519 7.51 -14.65 18.24
N THR A 520 8.75 -14.47 18.71
CA THR A 520 9.91 -15.31 18.36
C THR A 520 10.87 -15.44 19.55
N THR A 521 11.76 -16.42 19.49
CA THR A 521 12.91 -16.57 20.40
C THR A 521 14.21 -16.07 19.79
N SER A 522 14.20 -15.69 18.51
CA SER A 522 15.35 -15.21 17.77
C SER A 522 15.76 -13.80 18.20
N ASN A 523 17.03 -13.45 18.00
CA ASN A 523 17.49 -12.08 18.22
C ASN A 523 17.12 -11.22 17.03
N LEU A 524 16.35 -10.17 17.28
CA LEU A 524 16.03 -9.13 16.29
C LEU A 524 17.23 -8.18 16.19
N ASN A 525 17.62 -7.79 14.98
CA ASN A 525 18.72 -6.86 14.69
C ASN A 525 18.26 -5.61 13.94
N ALA A 526 17.09 -5.65 13.32
CA ALA A 526 16.50 -4.53 12.61
C ALA A 526 15.00 -4.45 12.93
N VAL A 527 14.50 -3.22 13.07
CA VAL A 527 13.07 -2.89 13.12
C VAL A 527 12.81 -1.72 12.19
N TYR A 528 11.70 -1.78 11.48
CA TYR A 528 11.21 -0.72 10.61
C TYR A 528 9.68 -0.73 10.61
N PHE A 529 9.06 0.45 10.54
CA PHE A 529 7.62 0.61 10.33
C PHE A 529 7.42 1.69 9.28
N GLY A 530 6.73 1.36 8.18
CA GLY A 530 6.45 2.28 7.09
C GLY A 530 5.18 3.10 7.33
N ASP A 531 4.22 2.51 8.04
CA ASP A 531 3.04 3.21 8.54
C ASP A 531 2.64 2.65 9.91
N GLU A 532 1.48 3.07 10.42
CA GLU A 532 1.01 2.67 11.75
C GLU A 532 0.63 1.19 11.83
N ASN A 533 0.42 0.54 10.68
CA ASN A 533 -0.03 -0.84 10.56
C ASN A 533 1.07 -1.75 10.02
N SER A 534 1.89 -1.24 9.10
CA SER A 534 2.84 -2.03 8.33
C SER A 534 4.28 -1.82 8.82
N GLY A 535 4.92 -2.94 9.19
CA GLY A 535 6.28 -2.94 9.70
C GLY A 535 6.97 -4.28 9.54
N TRP A 536 8.29 -4.27 9.75
CA TRP A 536 9.14 -5.43 9.62
C TRP A 536 10.21 -5.52 10.67
N LEU A 537 10.55 -6.77 10.98
CA LEU A 537 11.64 -7.12 11.87
C LEU A 537 12.59 -8.05 11.14
N GLY A 538 13.89 -7.77 11.27
CA GLY A 538 14.95 -8.62 10.74
C GLY A 538 15.74 -9.25 11.88
N GLY A 539 15.81 -10.58 11.93
CA GLY A 539 16.50 -11.32 12.98
C GLY A 539 17.68 -12.20 12.52
N ARG A 540 18.29 -12.89 13.49
CA ARG A 540 19.12 -14.09 13.21
C ARG A 540 18.19 -15.27 12.89
N SER A 541 18.67 -16.21 12.08
CA SER A 541 17.92 -17.42 11.67
C SER A 541 16.81 -17.17 10.63
N GLN A 542 17.01 -16.20 9.72
CA GLN A 542 16.13 -15.94 8.56
C GLN A 542 14.74 -15.38 8.84
N GLU A 543 14.46 -14.94 10.06
CA GLU A 543 13.19 -14.30 10.35
C GLU A 543 13.22 -12.86 9.84
N LEU A 544 12.79 -12.67 8.59
CA LEU A 544 12.13 -11.43 8.20
C LEU A 544 10.65 -11.62 8.58
N LEU A 545 10.18 -10.83 9.53
CA LEU A 545 8.81 -10.88 10.01
C LEU A 545 8.10 -9.63 9.52
N GLY A 546 6.92 -9.78 8.95
CA GLY A 546 6.04 -8.67 8.59
C GLY A 546 4.85 -8.58 9.52
N THR A 547 4.40 -7.36 9.78
CA THR A 547 3.12 -7.05 10.43
C THR A 547 2.32 -6.14 9.51
N SER A 548 1.00 -6.25 9.61
CA SER A 548 0.03 -5.36 8.95
C SER A 548 -0.98 -4.78 9.95
N ASP A 549 -0.73 -4.93 11.25
CA ASP A 549 -1.62 -4.52 12.33
C ASP A 549 -0.89 -3.73 13.44
N GLY A 550 0.22 -3.07 13.09
CA GLY A 550 0.97 -2.20 14.00
C GLY A 550 1.89 -2.96 14.96
N GLY A 551 2.22 -4.21 14.63
CA GLY A 551 3.05 -5.09 15.43
C GLY A 551 2.29 -5.87 16.49
N ASN A 552 0.97 -5.99 16.36
CA ASN A 552 0.12 -6.82 17.21
C ASN A 552 0.26 -8.31 16.85
N SER A 553 0.44 -8.62 15.56
CA SER A 553 0.78 -9.94 15.05
C SER A 553 1.90 -9.86 14.01
N TRP A 554 2.63 -10.98 13.85
CA TRP A 554 3.80 -11.07 12.99
C TRP A 554 3.76 -12.36 12.17
N THR A 555 4.00 -12.23 10.87
CA THR A 555 4.06 -13.34 9.92
C THR A 555 5.49 -13.51 9.42
N THR A 556 6.01 -14.73 9.43
CA THR A 556 7.32 -15.05 8.86
C THR A 556 7.26 -15.04 7.35
N GLU A 557 8.06 -14.17 6.74
CA GLU A 557 8.23 -14.10 5.29
C GLU A 557 9.31 -15.14 4.87
N PRO A 558 8.98 -16.16 4.05
CA PRO A 558 9.91 -17.16 3.56
C PRO A 558 10.88 -16.50 2.58
N THR A 559 12.09 -16.22 3.05
CA THR A 559 13.15 -15.58 2.25
C THR A 559 13.69 -16.43 1.10
N GLY A 560 13.20 -17.66 0.90
CA GLY A 560 13.56 -18.55 -0.20
C GLY A 560 15.02 -19.05 -0.21
N VAL A 561 15.92 -18.52 0.63
CA VAL A 561 17.37 -18.77 0.54
C VAL A 561 17.97 -19.34 1.85
N LEU A 562 18.41 -20.60 1.74
CA LEU A 562 19.39 -21.41 2.50
C LEU A 562 19.62 -21.16 4.02
N PRO A 563 19.38 -22.18 4.91
CA PRO A 563 19.49 -22.11 6.38
C PRO A 563 20.67 -21.32 6.94
N GLY A 564 20.47 -20.36 7.87
CA GLY A 564 21.55 -19.75 8.66
C GLY A 564 21.92 -18.27 8.37
N GLY A 565 21.01 -17.49 7.79
CA GLY A 565 21.22 -16.08 7.44
C GLY A 565 20.98 -15.06 8.58
N GLN A 566 21.52 -13.85 8.41
CA GLN A 566 21.31 -12.68 9.27
C GLN A 566 20.86 -11.48 8.43
N VAL A 567 19.73 -10.86 8.79
CA VAL A 567 19.32 -9.55 8.26
C VAL A 567 20.19 -8.47 8.90
N LEU A 568 20.87 -7.66 8.09
CA LEU A 568 21.81 -6.61 8.53
C LEU A 568 21.18 -5.21 8.53
N GLY A 569 20.22 -4.96 7.66
CA GLY A 569 19.54 -3.68 7.57
C GLY A 569 18.29 -3.78 6.70
N ILE A 570 17.31 -2.94 7.01
CA ILE A 570 16.08 -2.70 6.26
C ILE A 570 16.05 -1.20 5.98
N GLN A 571 15.93 -0.80 4.71
CA GLN A 571 15.93 0.60 4.28
C GLN A 571 14.75 0.85 3.33
N PRO A 572 13.84 1.79 3.65
CA PRO A 572 12.70 2.10 2.80
C PRO A 572 13.08 2.96 1.59
N THR A 573 12.15 3.01 0.64
CA THR A 573 12.24 3.86 -0.56
C THR A 573 11.39 5.12 -0.47
N GLY A 574 10.47 5.19 0.51
CA GLY A 574 9.47 6.26 0.62
C GLY A 574 8.27 6.12 -0.32
N THR A 575 8.18 5.04 -1.11
CA THR A 575 7.13 4.86 -2.15
C THR A 575 6.33 3.56 -2.01
N GLY A 576 6.34 2.95 -0.82
CA GLY A 576 5.61 1.71 -0.55
C GLY A 576 6.45 0.44 -0.65
N PHE A 577 7.77 0.54 -0.85
CA PHE A 577 8.69 -0.61 -0.81
C PHE A 577 9.93 -0.34 0.05
N ALA A 578 10.63 -1.39 0.44
CA ALA A 578 11.93 -1.34 1.11
C ALA A 578 12.90 -2.39 0.57
N PHE A 579 14.17 -2.23 0.91
CA PHE A 579 15.23 -3.18 0.64
C PHE A 579 15.81 -3.76 1.93
N ALA A 580 16.11 -5.06 1.90
CA ALA A 580 16.74 -5.78 2.99
C ALA A 580 18.06 -6.38 2.53
N LEU A 581 19.12 -6.14 3.30
CA LEU A 581 20.42 -6.79 3.09
C LEU A 581 20.55 -7.97 4.04
N VAL A 582 20.75 -9.16 3.48
CA VAL A 582 20.85 -10.42 4.22
C VAL A 582 22.21 -11.07 3.98
N ARG A 583 22.85 -11.57 5.03
CA ARG A 583 24.13 -12.30 4.92
C ARG A 583 23.94 -13.77 5.24
N VAL A 584 24.44 -14.66 4.38
CA VAL A 584 24.39 -16.12 4.56
C VAL A 584 25.75 -16.73 4.23
N PHE A 585 26.34 -17.49 5.15
CA PHE A 585 27.57 -18.30 4.96
C PHE A 585 28.79 -17.67 4.24
N GLY A 586 28.93 -16.35 4.18
CA GLY A 586 30.01 -15.74 3.38
C GLY A 586 29.53 -14.78 2.29
N GLN A 587 28.25 -14.83 1.94
CA GLN A 587 27.64 -14.11 0.82
C GLN A 587 26.60 -13.13 1.31
N SER A 588 26.29 -12.13 0.48
CA SER A 588 25.23 -11.15 0.75
C SER A 588 24.13 -11.26 -0.29
N TYR A 589 22.91 -10.96 0.10
CA TYR A 589 21.71 -11.03 -0.73
C TYR A 589 20.93 -9.74 -0.52
N LEU A 590 20.51 -9.12 -1.61
CA LEU A 590 19.63 -7.95 -1.59
C LEU A 590 18.22 -8.38 -1.96
N PHE A 591 17.28 -8.09 -1.08
CA PHE A 591 15.86 -8.34 -1.31
C PHE A 591 15.08 -7.04 -1.37
N ARG A 592 13.98 -7.02 -2.12
CA ARG A 592 12.98 -5.95 -2.19
C ARG A 592 11.62 -6.45 -1.69
N PHE A 593 10.88 -5.62 -0.96
CA PHE A 593 9.59 -5.99 -0.35
C PHE A 593 8.64 -4.80 -0.12
N GLU A 594 7.33 -5.05 0.02
CA GLU A 594 6.28 -4.01 0.13
C GLU A 594 6.09 -3.46 1.56
N ALA A 595 6.35 -2.17 1.78
CA ALA A 595 6.53 -1.54 3.10
C ALA A 595 5.31 -0.91 3.75
N GLY A 596 4.17 -0.90 3.05
CA GLY A 596 3.15 0.10 3.31
C GLY A 596 3.60 1.48 2.83
N THR A 597 2.64 2.31 2.39
CA THR A 597 2.92 3.70 2.02
C THR A 597 3.07 4.52 3.27
N GLU A 598 4.17 5.27 3.42
CA GLU A 598 4.26 6.30 4.46
C GLU A 598 3.04 7.23 4.35
N VAL A 599 2.14 7.16 5.33
CA VAL A 599 1.07 8.13 5.46
C VAL A 599 1.74 9.42 5.91
N SER A 600 1.92 10.37 4.99
CA SER A 600 2.48 11.67 5.29
C SER A 600 1.58 12.39 6.31
N VAL A 601 1.97 12.34 7.59
CA VAL A 601 1.43 13.21 8.65
C VAL A 601 2.20 14.54 8.57
N PRO A 602 1.56 15.71 8.69
CA PRO A 602 2.23 17.00 8.60
C PRO A 602 3.39 17.09 9.59
N GLY A 603 4.62 17.01 9.09
CA GLY A 603 5.83 16.87 9.89
C GLY A 603 6.84 15.89 9.29
N HIS A 604 6.37 14.92 8.50
CA HIS A 604 7.16 14.08 7.60
C HIS A 604 6.95 14.48 6.16
N THR A 605 7.59 15.58 5.84
CA THR A 605 8.12 15.77 4.51
C THR A 605 9.61 15.92 4.76
N GLU A 606 10.44 14.95 4.36
CA GLU A 606 11.75 15.35 3.88
C GLU A 606 11.48 16.23 2.66
N LEU A 607 11.28 17.53 2.95
CA LEU A 607 11.19 18.53 1.90
C LEU A 607 12.47 18.39 1.09
N PRO A 608 12.39 18.37 -0.24
CA PRO A 608 13.56 18.27 -1.08
C PRO A 608 14.64 19.26 -0.60
N ALA A 609 15.87 18.82 -0.36
CA ALA A 609 16.90 19.72 0.18
C ALA A 609 17.23 20.88 -0.79
N ALA A 610 16.92 20.71 -2.09
CA ALA A 610 17.15 21.71 -3.13
C ALA A 610 16.08 21.66 -4.23
N HIS A 611 16.04 22.72 -5.03
CA HIS A 611 15.22 22.73 -6.24
C HIS A 611 15.80 21.75 -7.28
N ARG A 612 14.97 20.89 -7.88
CA ARG A 612 15.41 19.92 -8.91
C ARG A 612 14.44 19.82 -10.07
N LEU A 613 14.95 19.70 -11.29
CA LEU A 613 14.17 19.33 -12.48
C LEU A 613 14.68 18.00 -13.05
N ASP A 614 13.81 16.99 -13.00
CA ASP A 614 14.12 15.64 -13.47
C ASP A 614 13.98 15.53 -14.99
N GLN A 615 14.54 14.46 -15.55
CA GLN A 615 14.32 14.10 -16.93
C GLN A 615 12.87 13.62 -17.12
N ASN A 616 12.15 14.18 -18.09
CA ASN A 616 10.76 13.79 -18.37
C ASN A 616 10.68 12.30 -18.72
N TYR A 617 9.60 11.63 -18.30
CA TYR A 617 9.40 10.20 -18.56
C TYR A 617 7.97 9.91 -19.07
N PRO A 618 7.83 9.11 -20.14
CA PRO A 618 8.90 8.56 -20.98
C PRO A 618 9.71 9.63 -21.74
N ASN A 619 10.92 9.31 -22.19
CA ASN A 619 11.73 10.10 -23.14
C ASN A 619 12.71 9.19 -23.92
N PRO A 620 12.55 8.99 -25.24
CA PRO A 620 11.56 9.61 -26.11
C PRO A 620 10.10 9.24 -25.77
N PHE A 621 9.14 10.10 -26.12
CA PHE A 621 7.72 9.93 -25.76
C PHE A 621 6.77 10.06 -26.96
N ASN A 622 5.56 9.50 -26.83
CA ASN A 622 4.50 9.55 -27.85
C ASN A 622 3.08 9.44 -27.26
N PRO A 623 2.19 10.44 -27.40
CA PRO A 623 2.49 11.88 -27.43
C PRO A 623 2.58 12.47 -26.02
N THR A 624 2.41 11.66 -24.96
CA THR A 624 2.35 12.13 -23.56
C THR A 624 3.61 11.78 -22.77
N THR A 625 3.97 12.65 -21.83
CA THR A 625 5.08 12.46 -20.89
C THR A 625 4.79 13.18 -19.57
N ASN A 626 5.49 12.82 -18.50
CA ASN A 626 5.43 13.51 -17.22
C ASN A 626 6.72 14.29 -16.98
N ILE A 627 6.60 15.55 -16.58
CA ILE A 627 7.71 16.39 -16.13
C ILE A 627 7.67 16.45 -14.61
N VAL A 628 8.75 16.00 -13.98
CA VAL A 628 8.88 15.94 -12.52
C VAL A 628 9.88 16.99 -12.05
N PHE A 629 9.54 17.68 -10.96
CA PHE A 629 10.45 18.60 -10.29
C PHE A 629 10.19 18.65 -8.80
N GLU A 630 11.15 19.17 -8.05
CA GLU A 630 11.13 19.24 -6.60
C GLU A 630 11.39 20.66 -6.12
N LEU A 631 10.67 21.06 -5.06
CA LEU A 631 10.77 22.38 -4.43
C LEU A 631 11.12 22.22 -2.94
N PRO A 632 12.19 22.86 -2.43
CA PRO A 632 12.54 22.83 -1.01
C PRO A 632 11.59 23.66 -0.16
N GLU A 633 10.99 24.68 -0.74
CA GLU A 633 10.06 25.59 -0.08
C GLU A 633 8.96 26.04 -1.05
N ALA A 634 7.83 26.50 -0.51
CA ALA A 634 6.68 26.93 -1.30
C ALA A 634 7.02 28.18 -2.13
N SER A 635 7.05 28.03 -3.46
CA SER A 635 7.64 29.01 -4.38
C SER A 635 6.74 29.28 -5.59
N ASP A 636 6.89 30.45 -6.21
CA ASP A 636 6.27 30.76 -7.50
C ASP A 636 7.02 30.02 -8.62
N VAL A 637 6.34 29.06 -9.25
CA VAL A 637 6.93 28.19 -10.27
C VAL A 637 6.36 28.49 -11.64
N ARG A 638 7.27 28.64 -12.61
CA ARG A 638 6.95 28.70 -14.03
C ARG A 638 7.62 27.55 -14.78
N LEU A 639 6.82 26.67 -15.37
CA LEU A 639 7.27 25.57 -16.23
C LEU A 639 6.85 25.84 -17.68
N GLU A 640 7.84 25.95 -18.57
CA GLU A 640 7.64 26.32 -19.97
C GLU A 640 8.32 25.33 -20.92
N VAL A 641 7.69 25.08 -22.06
CA VAL A 641 8.24 24.29 -23.16
C VAL A 641 8.69 25.21 -24.28
N PHE A 642 9.85 24.93 -24.85
CA PHE A 642 10.47 25.66 -25.95
C PHE A 642 10.84 24.71 -27.09
N SER A 643 10.80 25.22 -28.31
CA SER A 643 11.43 24.57 -29.46
C SER A 643 12.96 24.69 -29.37
N ILE A 644 13.68 23.87 -30.15
CA ILE A 644 15.15 23.85 -30.12
C ILE A 644 15.81 25.19 -30.53
N ASP A 645 15.11 26.04 -31.27
CA ASP A 645 15.53 27.41 -31.62
C ASP A 645 15.18 28.45 -30.53
N GLY A 646 14.66 28.01 -29.38
CA GLY A 646 14.41 28.83 -28.20
C GLY A 646 13.08 29.58 -28.21
N ARG A 647 12.17 29.32 -29.15
CA ARG A 647 10.82 29.90 -29.12
C ARG A 647 9.96 29.17 -28.11
N ARG A 648 9.25 29.92 -27.25
CA ARG A 648 8.31 29.33 -26.30
C ARG A 648 7.12 28.73 -27.06
N VAL A 649 6.87 27.46 -26.83
CA VAL A 649 5.77 26.68 -27.42
C VAL A 649 4.53 26.78 -26.53
N THR A 650 4.68 26.52 -25.23
CA THR A 650 3.58 26.61 -24.26
C THR A 650 4.11 26.85 -22.85
N THR A 651 3.24 27.32 -21.97
CA THR A 651 3.46 27.39 -20.52
C THR A 651 2.59 26.31 -19.90
N LEU A 652 3.22 25.33 -19.25
CA LEU A 652 2.53 24.20 -18.62
C LEU A 652 2.03 24.55 -17.22
N LEU A 653 2.76 25.43 -16.55
CA LEU A 653 2.49 25.83 -15.18
C LEU A 653 3.01 27.25 -14.95
N ASP A 654 2.21 28.09 -14.28
CA ASP A 654 2.60 29.44 -13.82
C ASP A 654 1.78 29.79 -12.57
N ASN A 655 2.15 29.18 -11.44
CA ASN A 655 1.45 29.35 -10.17
C ASN A 655 2.40 29.15 -8.99
N ARG A 656 1.94 29.57 -7.80
CA ARG A 656 2.60 29.24 -6.54
C ARG A 656 2.30 27.80 -6.17
N LEU A 657 3.33 27.02 -5.90
CA LEU A 657 3.23 25.63 -5.44
C LEU A 657 3.80 25.49 -4.04
N ASP A 658 3.27 24.53 -3.29
CA ASP A 658 3.82 24.14 -1.99
C ASP A 658 5.16 23.41 -2.15
N ALA A 659 5.94 23.35 -1.07
CA ALA A 659 7.18 22.59 -1.03
C ALA A 659 6.90 21.08 -1.24
N GLY A 660 7.80 20.36 -1.92
CA GLY A 660 7.64 18.94 -2.24
C GLY A 660 7.88 18.59 -3.71
N ARG A 661 7.59 17.33 -4.05
CA ARG A 661 7.73 16.78 -5.41
C ARG A 661 6.45 16.98 -6.21
N HIS A 662 6.58 17.51 -7.42
CA HIS A 662 5.49 17.86 -8.32
C HIS A 662 5.62 17.11 -9.63
N VAL A 663 4.49 16.64 -10.15
CA VAL A 663 4.40 15.94 -11.44
C VAL A 663 3.43 16.69 -12.34
N VAL A 664 3.92 17.17 -13.48
CA VAL A 664 3.13 17.88 -14.49
C VAL A 664 3.00 17.01 -15.74
N PRO A 665 1.81 16.46 -16.04
CA PRO A 665 1.57 15.72 -17.26
C PRO A 665 1.59 16.68 -18.47
N TYR A 666 2.18 16.23 -19.57
CA TYR A 666 2.27 16.98 -20.81
C TYR A 666 1.83 16.15 -22.01
N ASP A 667 0.79 16.60 -22.70
CA ASP A 667 0.37 16.08 -24.01
C ASP A 667 0.92 16.96 -25.14
N ALA A 668 1.85 16.40 -25.91
CA ALA A 668 2.45 17.04 -27.07
C ALA A 668 1.80 16.62 -28.40
N SER A 669 0.57 16.10 -28.38
CA SER A 669 -0.18 15.64 -29.57
C SER A 669 -0.27 16.72 -30.67
N ALA A 670 -0.27 18.00 -30.28
CA ALA A 670 -0.29 19.14 -31.21
C ALA A 670 1.08 19.49 -31.85
N LEU A 671 2.19 18.87 -31.41
CA LEU A 671 3.55 19.18 -31.88
C LEU A 671 4.06 18.18 -32.92
N ALA A 672 5.05 18.58 -33.74
CA ALA A 672 5.72 17.66 -34.66
C ALA A 672 6.80 16.83 -33.93
N SER A 673 7.10 15.62 -34.40
CA SER A 673 8.25 14.83 -33.91
C SER A 673 9.52 15.67 -33.94
N GLY A 674 10.30 15.64 -32.86
CA GLY A 674 11.48 16.48 -32.74
C GLY A 674 11.98 16.64 -31.32
N VAL A 675 13.03 17.45 -31.19
CA VAL A 675 13.65 17.78 -29.90
C VAL A 675 13.07 19.09 -29.39
N TYR A 676 12.62 19.08 -28.13
CA TYR A 676 12.11 20.24 -27.41
C TYR A 676 12.90 20.42 -26.12
N LEU A 677 12.82 21.61 -25.55
CA LEU A 677 13.38 21.93 -24.25
C LEU A 677 12.23 22.24 -23.30
N TYR A 678 12.37 21.89 -22.03
CA TYR A 678 11.48 22.38 -20.99
C TYR A 678 12.32 23.01 -19.88
N ARG A 679 11.83 24.11 -19.32
CA ARG A 679 12.53 24.92 -18.34
C ARG A 679 11.61 25.22 -17.18
N ILE A 680 12.14 25.03 -15.98
CA ILE A 680 11.54 25.52 -14.75
C ILE A 680 12.23 26.80 -14.32
N THR A 681 11.45 27.74 -13.78
CA THR A 681 11.93 28.93 -13.07
C THR A 681 11.21 29.02 -11.73
N SER A 682 11.96 29.11 -10.63
CA SER A 682 11.45 29.29 -9.28
C SER A 682 12.37 30.26 -8.53
N GLY A 683 11.93 31.51 -8.32
CA GLY A 683 12.81 32.55 -7.77
C GLY A 683 14.09 32.75 -8.59
N THR A 684 15.26 32.45 -7.99
CA THR A 684 16.57 32.49 -8.66
C THR A 684 16.97 31.18 -9.33
N PHE A 685 16.25 30.08 -9.06
CA PHE A 685 16.53 28.78 -9.65
C PHE A 685 15.98 28.70 -11.07
N ILE A 686 16.86 28.32 -12.01
CA ILE A 686 16.52 28.08 -13.42
C ILE A 686 17.22 26.80 -13.86
N GLN A 687 16.45 25.79 -14.28
CA GLN A 687 16.99 24.57 -14.88
C GLN A 687 16.27 24.25 -16.19
N THR A 688 17.02 23.78 -17.18
CA THR A 688 16.48 23.40 -18.50
C THR A 688 16.91 21.98 -18.82
N ARG A 689 15.98 21.19 -19.36
CA ARG A 689 16.19 19.80 -19.79
C ARG A 689 15.65 19.61 -21.21
N LYS A 690 16.06 18.52 -21.85
CA LYS A 690 15.72 18.18 -23.24
C LYS A 690 14.73 17.03 -23.26
N MET A 691 13.70 17.11 -24.11
CA MET A 691 12.76 16.01 -24.38
C MET A 691 12.66 15.71 -25.88
N ILE A 692 12.36 14.45 -26.23
CA ILE A 692 12.32 13.94 -27.59
C ILE A 692 10.92 13.37 -27.86
N LEU A 693 10.16 14.04 -28.71
CA LEU A 693 8.84 13.56 -29.17
C LEU A 693 9.03 12.71 -30.43
N ILE A 694 8.51 11.49 -30.43
CA ILE A 694 8.49 10.59 -31.59
C ILE A 694 7.03 10.23 -31.87
N LYS A 695 6.46 10.75 -32.96
CA LYS A 695 5.17 10.29 -33.49
C LYS A 695 5.33 9.09 -34.40
#